data_AF-A0A8J8T5N0-F1
#
_entry.id   AF-A0A8J8T5N0-F1
#
_cell.length_a   1.000
_cell.length_b   1.000
_cell.length_c   1.000
_cell.angle_alpha   90.00
_cell.angle_beta   90.00
_cell.angle_gamma   90.00
#
_symmetry.space_group_name_H-M   'P 1'
#
loop_
_entity.id
_entity.type
_entity.pdbx_description
1 polymer ?
#
loop_
_entity_poly.entity_id
_entity_poly.type
_entity_poly.pdbx_seq_one_letter_code
_entity_poly.pdbx_strand_id
1 'polypeptide(L)'
;MAGTLDEVESVVRQVRDAHVGGGPSVKEQTIVLVSSVLTWSQTNRKSKKGKEDEEESDCEDGVLYFNDKDYAIRAPALKYQQIKSIEALAMAAQRHSRLLRVFVVCAGLPYGNGEDLFYEFFRSAWLSLHPDLASLPIVGKGTNRIPTIHIADLARCIRHLILNVQLAPMQLKPQQYFIAVDQAKQTQEAIMKTISSGMGSGLLKHVDLSDVLTESWVEFLTLDLKMRTSKIFLTAFKWHSPTGICEESMGRLNEEFNLFRGLFPLKVFFSGPPAAGKTHFAQKLSEAYGVPHVKIADLINAAVKSNNAFGDELRAKIEELKDQVIVEYEKTRNKKKDPELVRADIKVRFPDDILFRILRLHMDTAACKNKGYILDGYPRTFADAKSIFTEKERDPLPDEEVTSENPFPGYKINKDMLPQYVIVLQGEDAQLKQRVKDMLPEKTVNTHYNEPQMDRRLKLYRDANVADSGNTVQDFFAKTIPTTNGGKPASENIRVSNSFLESDYELLHDMQAFIERNGKPCCLNLITERDNAFLKNLEKQAQKQEEPHDGAGEQKEHEGEEDELAAIIREEEEETRKRVEWQKFKAVQDAEDAEKKKANEIQEMAKQELIKQQERDLLDTRSQPIRQYLMDNLVPHLTQGLIDLCKKVPADPVDALADFLIAKADQIDQKKIRDREAAVKAKLDAKKAKK
;
A
#
# COMPACT_ATOMS: atom_id res chain seq x y z
N MET A 1 -4.32 21.59 -9.03
CA MET A 1 -4.47 23.07 -9.01
C MET A 1 -5.86 23.37 -8.51
N ALA A 2 -6.01 23.76 -7.25
CA ALA A 2 -7.26 24.28 -6.72
C ALA A 2 -7.28 25.78 -7.04
N GLY A 3 -8.05 26.18 -8.06
CA GLY A 3 -8.14 27.59 -8.41
C GLY A 3 -8.84 28.37 -7.31
N THR A 4 -8.36 29.58 -7.00
CA THR A 4 -9.02 30.46 -6.03
C THR A 4 -10.27 31.09 -6.66
N LEU A 5 -11.21 31.57 -5.84
CA LEU A 5 -12.37 32.34 -6.31
C LEU A 5 -11.90 33.52 -7.20
N ASP A 6 -10.81 34.18 -6.83
CA ASP A 6 -10.23 35.31 -7.57
C ASP A 6 -9.69 34.89 -8.95
N GLU A 7 -9.11 33.69 -9.07
CA GLU A 7 -8.65 33.17 -10.36
C GLU A 7 -9.84 32.85 -11.28
N VAL A 8 -10.90 32.23 -10.75
CA VAL A 8 -12.09 31.94 -11.54
C VAL A 8 -12.84 33.23 -11.89
N GLU A 9 -12.96 34.18 -10.95
CA GLU A 9 -13.50 35.50 -11.23
C GLU A 9 -12.66 36.25 -12.26
N SER A 10 -11.33 36.16 -12.19
CA SER A 10 -10.43 36.75 -13.18
C SER A 10 -10.63 36.12 -14.55
N VAL A 11 -10.72 34.79 -14.65
CA VAL A 11 -10.99 34.09 -15.92
C VAL A 11 -12.37 34.49 -16.46
N VAL A 12 -13.40 34.50 -15.61
CA VAL A 12 -14.76 34.90 -16.01
C VAL A 12 -14.80 36.37 -16.45
N ARG A 13 -14.10 37.27 -15.75
CA ARG A 13 -13.97 38.69 -16.13
C ARG A 13 -13.19 38.88 -17.41
N GLN A 14 -12.05 38.21 -17.59
CA GLN A 14 -11.25 38.27 -18.82
C GLN A 14 -12.04 37.76 -20.02
N VAL A 15 -12.79 36.67 -19.85
CA VAL A 15 -13.69 36.14 -20.89
C VAL A 15 -14.79 37.15 -21.19
N ARG A 16 -15.43 37.76 -20.18
CA ARG A 16 -16.45 38.81 -20.38
C ARG A 16 -15.88 40.04 -21.10
N ASP A 17 -14.72 40.53 -20.68
CA ASP A 17 -14.15 41.80 -21.11
C ASP A 17 -13.50 41.69 -22.50
N ALA A 18 -12.95 40.52 -22.86
CA ALA A 18 -12.48 40.22 -24.23
C ALA A 18 -13.59 40.34 -25.30
N HIS A 19 -14.87 40.26 -24.89
CA HIS A 19 -16.03 40.38 -25.79
C HIS A 19 -16.53 41.83 -25.96
N VAL A 20 -16.23 42.74 -25.03
CA VAL A 20 -16.68 44.15 -25.10
C VAL A 20 -15.83 44.96 -26.10
N GLY A 21 -14.62 44.49 -26.42
CA GLY A 21 -13.62 45.23 -27.20
C GLY A 21 -13.68 45.16 -28.73
N GLY A 22 -14.64 44.47 -29.35
CA GLY A 22 -14.91 44.59 -30.79
C GLY A 22 -13.76 44.23 -31.77
N GLY A 23 -12.82 43.36 -31.41
CA GLY A 23 -11.75 42.87 -32.31
C GLY A 23 -12.16 41.65 -33.17
N PRO A 24 -11.45 41.35 -34.28
CA PRO A 24 -11.93 40.43 -35.32
C PRO A 24 -11.89 38.94 -34.88
N SER A 25 -12.95 38.20 -35.24
CA SER A 25 -13.15 36.74 -35.07
C SER A 25 -13.20 36.23 -33.61
N VAL A 26 -14.28 36.54 -32.89
CA VAL A 26 -14.55 35.94 -31.58
C VAL A 26 -14.97 34.47 -31.76
N LYS A 27 -14.06 33.54 -31.45
CA LYS A 27 -14.35 32.09 -31.41
C LYS A 27 -15.19 31.75 -30.19
N GLU A 28 -16.10 30.79 -30.32
CA GLU A 28 -16.86 30.23 -29.20
C GLU A 28 -15.91 29.66 -28.14
N GLN A 29 -16.12 30.00 -26.88
CA GLN A 29 -15.32 29.55 -25.75
C GLN A 29 -16.13 28.60 -24.86
N THR A 30 -15.49 27.53 -24.39
CA THR A 30 -16.11 26.56 -23.48
C THR A 30 -15.31 26.48 -22.18
N ILE A 31 -16.00 26.67 -21.06
CA ILE A 31 -15.47 26.47 -19.72
C ILE A 31 -16.09 25.19 -19.16
N VAL A 32 -15.24 24.26 -18.71
CA VAL A 32 -15.67 23.08 -17.96
C VAL A 32 -15.12 23.20 -16.55
N LEU A 33 -16.01 23.40 -15.58
CA LEU A 33 -15.68 23.41 -14.15
C LEU A 33 -15.82 22.00 -13.59
N VAL A 34 -14.74 21.48 -13.02
CA VAL A 34 -14.77 20.22 -12.27
C VAL A 34 -15.12 20.54 -10.82
N SER A 35 -16.36 20.21 -10.46
CA SER A 35 -16.94 20.27 -9.12
C SER A 35 -16.80 18.93 -8.42
N SER A 36 -17.29 18.82 -7.18
CA SER A 36 -17.24 17.62 -6.35
C SER A 36 -18.60 17.32 -5.72
N VAL A 37 -18.93 16.03 -5.55
CA VAL A 37 -20.06 15.56 -4.74
C VAL A 37 -20.03 16.09 -3.30
N LEU A 38 -18.88 16.55 -2.80
CA LEU A 38 -18.76 17.18 -1.49
C LEU A 38 -19.57 18.49 -1.35
N THR A 39 -19.94 19.14 -2.46
CA THR A 39 -20.89 20.29 -2.40
C THR A 39 -22.31 19.88 -2.03
N TRP A 40 -22.56 18.58 -1.88
CA TRP A 40 -23.83 18.00 -1.47
C TRP A 40 -23.78 17.41 -0.06
N SER A 41 -22.69 17.57 0.69
CA SER A 41 -22.42 16.83 1.93
C SER A 41 -23.50 16.93 3.02
N GLN A 42 -24.32 17.99 3.02
CA GLN A 42 -25.44 18.18 3.95
C GLN A 42 -26.82 18.01 3.29
N THR A 43 -26.85 17.58 2.03
CA THR A 43 -28.09 17.39 1.27
C THR A 43 -28.73 16.09 1.67
N ASN A 44 -29.97 16.15 2.17
CA ASN A 44 -30.70 14.96 2.55
C ASN A 44 -31.97 14.83 1.70
N ARG A 45 -32.13 13.69 1.03
CA ARG A 45 -33.33 13.36 0.27
C ARG A 45 -34.11 12.31 1.04
N LYS A 46 -35.24 12.73 1.64
CA LYS A 46 -36.17 11.79 2.27
C LYS A 46 -36.92 11.04 1.16
N SER A 47 -36.91 9.70 1.23
CA SER A 47 -37.82 8.89 0.41
C SER A 47 -39.25 9.25 0.82
N LYS A 48 -40.01 9.89 -0.07
CA LYS A 48 -41.42 10.20 0.18
C LYS A 48 -42.25 8.97 -0.17
N LYS A 49 -42.80 8.29 0.83
CA LYS A 49 -44.01 7.49 0.63
C LYS A 49 -45.15 8.45 0.24
N GLY A 50 -45.54 8.49 -1.03
CA GLY A 50 -46.83 9.05 -1.46
C GLY A 50 -46.83 10.43 -2.13
N LYS A 51 -45.99 10.68 -3.15
CA LYS A 51 -46.30 11.70 -4.17
C LYS A 51 -46.14 11.10 -5.57
N GLU A 52 -47.22 11.18 -6.34
CA GLU A 52 -47.42 10.54 -7.67
C GLU A 52 -46.77 11.31 -8.83
N ASP A 53 -45.98 12.37 -8.56
CA ASP A 53 -45.51 13.32 -9.57
C ASP A 53 -44.00 13.29 -9.87
N GLU A 54 -43.22 12.37 -9.28
CA GLU A 54 -41.79 12.21 -9.64
C GLU A 54 -41.66 11.16 -10.76
N GLU A 55 -40.92 11.48 -11.84
CA GLU A 55 -40.72 10.59 -12.99
C GLU A 55 -40.31 9.18 -12.49
N GLU A 56 -41.09 8.13 -12.82
CA GLU A 56 -40.83 6.71 -12.45
C GLU A 56 -39.36 6.29 -12.69
N SER A 57 -38.66 7.00 -13.59
CA SER A 57 -37.26 6.77 -13.93
C SER A 57 -36.23 7.12 -12.85
N ASP A 58 -36.53 7.97 -11.85
CA ASP A 58 -35.57 8.42 -10.82
C ASP A 58 -35.59 7.58 -9.53
N CYS A 59 -36.59 6.69 -9.40
CA CYS A 59 -36.72 5.72 -8.32
C CYS A 59 -36.31 4.33 -8.85
N GLU A 60 -35.43 3.64 -8.13
CA GLU A 60 -35.07 2.25 -8.44
C GLU A 60 -34.92 1.49 -7.12
N ASP A 61 -35.56 0.32 -7.04
CA ASP A 61 -35.63 -0.49 -5.82
C ASP A 61 -36.19 0.27 -4.60
N GLY A 62 -37.09 1.24 -4.83
CA GLY A 62 -37.63 2.10 -3.76
C GLY A 62 -36.66 3.15 -3.21
N VAL A 63 -35.49 3.30 -3.85
CA VAL A 63 -34.47 4.30 -3.52
C VAL A 63 -34.55 5.45 -4.52
N LEU A 64 -34.61 6.66 -4.01
CA LEU A 64 -34.67 7.88 -4.80
C LEU A 64 -33.28 8.46 -5.02
N TYR A 65 -32.87 8.63 -6.27
CA TYR A 65 -31.52 9.09 -6.64
C TYR A 65 -31.50 10.54 -7.07
N PHE A 66 -30.45 11.27 -6.68
CA PHE A 66 -30.16 12.61 -7.20
C PHE A 66 -29.73 12.54 -8.68
N ASN A 67 -30.29 13.46 -9.46
CA ASN A 67 -29.98 13.64 -10.88
C ASN A 67 -29.52 15.08 -11.18
N ASP A 68 -29.24 15.35 -12.46
CA ASP A 68 -28.71 16.62 -12.94
C ASP A 68 -29.60 17.85 -12.63
N LYS A 69 -30.90 17.66 -12.38
CA LYS A 69 -31.85 18.75 -12.07
C LYS A 69 -31.84 19.12 -10.59
N ASP A 70 -31.43 18.19 -9.72
CA ASP A 70 -31.48 18.35 -8.26
C ASP A 70 -30.40 19.29 -7.72
N TYR A 71 -29.45 19.73 -8.55
CA TYR A 71 -28.36 20.60 -8.10
C TYR A 71 -28.88 21.84 -7.36
N ALA A 72 -30.05 22.37 -7.73
CA ALA A 72 -30.65 23.53 -7.07
C ALA A 72 -30.93 23.32 -5.57
N ILE A 73 -31.22 22.09 -5.14
CA ILE A 73 -31.55 21.77 -3.74
C ILE A 73 -30.33 21.37 -2.90
N ARG A 74 -29.12 21.35 -3.48
CA ARG A 74 -27.89 20.90 -2.78
C ARG A 74 -27.49 21.82 -1.63
N ALA A 75 -27.09 21.23 -0.51
CA ALA A 75 -26.56 21.88 0.67
C ALA A 75 -25.12 21.41 0.94
N PRO A 76 -24.11 22.31 0.84
CA PRO A 76 -22.72 22.00 1.17
C PRO A 76 -22.42 22.28 2.65
N ALA A 77 -21.48 21.53 3.23
CA ALA A 77 -20.79 21.98 4.45
C ALA A 77 -20.02 23.30 4.21
N LEU A 78 -19.72 24.03 5.29
CA LEU A 78 -19.08 25.36 5.25
C LEU A 78 -17.82 25.38 4.37
N LYS A 79 -16.99 24.33 4.47
CA LYS A 79 -15.75 24.14 3.70
C LYS A 79 -15.96 24.10 2.18
N TYR A 80 -17.12 23.66 1.71
CA TYR A 80 -17.43 23.52 0.28
C TYR A 80 -18.37 24.62 -0.25
N GLN A 81 -18.75 25.58 0.59
CA GLN A 81 -19.62 26.68 0.17
C GLN A 81 -18.97 27.53 -0.91
N GLN A 82 -17.65 27.73 -0.86
CA GLN A 82 -16.91 28.46 -1.88
C GLN A 82 -16.99 27.80 -3.26
N ILE A 83 -16.89 26.47 -3.33
CA ILE A 83 -17.01 25.71 -4.58
C ILE A 83 -18.41 25.90 -5.19
N LYS A 84 -19.46 25.80 -4.36
CA LYS A 84 -20.85 26.06 -4.79
C LYS A 84 -21.03 27.49 -5.33
N SER A 85 -20.41 28.50 -4.71
CA SER A 85 -20.47 29.88 -5.17
C SER A 85 -19.80 30.06 -6.55
N ILE A 86 -18.64 29.43 -6.75
CA ILE A 86 -17.93 29.43 -8.04
C ILE A 86 -18.79 28.82 -9.15
N GLU A 87 -19.44 27.68 -8.88
CA GLU A 87 -20.35 27.03 -9.84
C GLU A 87 -21.49 27.95 -10.26
N ALA A 88 -22.15 28.59 -9.28
CA ALA A 88 -23.26 29.50 -9.53
C ALA A 88 -22.84 30.72 -10.35
N LEU A 89 -21.67 31.29 -10.05
CA LEU A 89 -21.09 32.41 -10.79
C LEU A 89 -20.81 32.01 -12.23
N ALA A 90 -20.16 30.87 -12.45
CA ALA A 90 -19.84 30.40 -13.79
C ALA A 90 -21.11 30.12 -14.63
N MET A 91 -22.10 29.44 -14.06
CA MET A 91 -23.38 29.19 -14.75
C MET A 91 -24.11 30.50 -15.10
N ALA A 92 -24.05 31.51 -14.22
CA ALA A 92 -24.62 32.82 -14.47
C ALA A 92 -23.88 33.58 -15.59
N ALA A 93 -22.55 33.43 -15.68
CA ALA A 93 -21.71 34.10 -16.69
C ALA A 93 -22.15 33.78 -18.13
N GLN A 94 -22.59 32.55 -18.42
CA GLN A 94 -23.12 32.16 -19.72
C GLN A 94 -24.33 32.99 -20.16
N ARG A 95 -25.13 33.54 -19.22
CA ARG A 95 -26.28 34.39 -19.58
C ARG A 95 -25.86 35.73 -20.19
N HIS A 96 -24.63 36.15 -19.95
CA HIS A 96 -24.09 37.43 -20.42
C HIS A 96 -23.41 37.34 -21.79
N SER A 97 -23.12 36.15 -22.30
CA SER A 97 -22.51 35.97 -23.63
C SER A 97 -23.04 34.73 -24.34
N ARG A 98 -23.53 34.90 -25.57
CA ARG A 98 -23.97 33.79 -26.44
C ARG A 98 -22.83 32.96 -27.01
N LEU A 99 -21.59 33.44 -26.90
CA LEU A 99 -20.37 32.78 -27.38
C LEU A 99 -19.64 32.02 -26.26
N LEU A 100 -20.17 32.03 -25.04
CA LEU A 100 -19.64 31.33 -23.90
C LEU A 100 -20.53 30.14 -23.55
N ARG A 101 -19.97 28.94 -23.54
CA ARG A 101 -20.59 27.76 -22.95
C ARG A 101 -19.92 27.38 -21.65
N VAL A 102 -20.74 27.07 -20.65
CA VAL A 102 -20.27 26.69 -19.31
C VAL A 102 -20.89 25.36 -18.92
N PHE A 103 -20.04 24.43 -18.53
CA PHE A 103 -20.42 23.15 -17.95
C PHE A 103 -19.85 23.00 -16.55
N VAL A 104 -20.67 22.53 -15.62
CA VAL A 104 -20.28 22.13 -14.28
C VAL A 104 -20.37 20.62 -14.21
N VAL A 105 -19.26 19.94 -13.96
CA VAL A 105 -19.17 18.50 -13.81
C VAL A 105 -18.97 18.18 -12.33
N CYS A 106 -20.03 17.75 -11.66
CA CYS A 106 -20.01 17.26 -10.28
C CYS A 106 -19.40 15.86 -10.24
N ALA A 107 -18.10 15.78 -9.97
CA ALA A 107 -17.38 14.51 -9.91
C ALA A 107 -17.63 13.78 -8.60
N GLY A 108 -17.80 12.46 -8.67
CA GLY A 108 -17.67 11.56 -7.51
C GLY A 108 -16.31 11.70 -6.82
N LEU A 109 -16.14 11.05 -5.67
CA LEU A 109 -14.84 11.00 -5.01
C LEU A 109 -13.83 10.27 -5.92
N PRO A 110 -12.72 10.93 -6.31
CA PRO A 110 -11.80 10.37 -7.29
C PRO A 110 -10.96 9.23 -6.71
N TYR A 111 -10.74 8.18 -7.51
CA TYR A 111 -9.80 7.09 -7.24
C TYR A 111 -9.07 6.64 -8.52
N GLY A 112 -8.05 5.79 -8.35
CA GLY A 112 -7.23 5.24 -9.43
C GLY A 112 -6.07 6.14 -9.84
N ASN A 113 -4.99 5.53 -10.37
CA ASN A 113 -3.73 6.19 -10.75
C ASN A 113 -3.17 7.13 -9.67
N GLY A 114 -3.06 6.67 -8.42
CA GLY A 114 -2.57 7.50 -7.32
C GLY A 114 -3.67 8.08 -6.43
N GLU A 115 -4.77 7.33 -6.31
CA GLU A 115 -5.84 7.35 -5.31
C GLU A 115 -5.65 8.47 -4.27
N ASP A 116 -6.27 9.63 -4.47
CA ASP A 116 -6.08 10.82 -3.62
C ASP A 116 -6.71 10.62 -2.23
N LEU A 117 -8.03 10.78 -2.12
CA LEU A 117 -8.77 10.59 -0.86
C LEU A 117 -8.68 9.16 -0.32
N PHE A 118 -8.56 8.17 -1.21
CA PHE A 118 -8.48 6.76 -0.83
C PHE A 118 -7.03 6.29 -0.55
N TYR A 119 -6.03 7.15 -0.71
CA TYR A 119 -4.61 6.79 -0.59
C TYR A 119 -4.33 6.00 0.68
N GLU A 120 -4.72 6.56 1.82
CA GLU A 120 -4.35 6.04 3.13
C GLU A 120 -4.93 4.64 3.35
N PHE A 121 -6.12 4.36 2.81
CA PHE A 121 -6.74 3.04 2.92
C PHE A 121 -6.03 2.00 2.06
N PHE A 122 -5.68 2.36 0.83
CA PHE A 122 -4.88 1.47 -0.02
C PHE A 122 -3.49 1.24 0.58
N ARG A 123 -2.84 2.30 1.08
CA ARG A 123 -1.52 2.24 1.73
C ARG A 123 -1.53 1.33 2.95
N SER A 124 -2.47 1.54 3.87
CA SER A 124 -2.57 0.77 5.11
C SER A 124 -2.91 -0.70 4.85
N ALA A 125 -3.84 -0.97 3.93
CA ALA A 125 -4.15 -2.33 3.52
C ALA A 125 -2.95 -3.02 2.85
N TRP A 126 -2.22 -2.30 1.98
CA TRP A 126 -1.03 -2.83 1.30
C TRP A 126 0.16 -3.03 2.24
N LEU A 127 0.39 -2.16 3.23
CA LEU A 127 1.53 -2.30 4.15
C LEU A 127 1.33 -3.42 5.16
N SER A 128 0.15 -3.50 5.76
CA SER A 128 -0.19 -4.45 6.83
C SER A 128 0.89 -4.67 7.91
N LEU A 129 1.58 -3.60 8.34
CA LEU A 129 2.67 -3.69 9.33
C LEU A 129 2.22 -4.27 10.67
N HIS A 130 0.98 -3.98 11.07
CA HIS A 130 0.34 -4.48 12.29
C HIS A 130 -1.16 -4.63 12.03
N PRO A 131 -1.87 -5.60 12.65
CA PRO A 131 -3.31 -5.76 12.48
C PRO A 131 -4.11 -4.47 12.68
N ASP A 132 -3.76 -3.67 13.70
CA ASP A 132 -4.44 -2.40 13.97
C ASP A 132 -4.20 -1.34 12.90
N LEU A 133 -2.96 -1.23 12.40
CA LEU A 133 -2.63 -0.29 11.31
C LEU A 133 -3.25 -0.74 9.99
N ALA A 134 -3.36 -2.04 9.77
CA ALA A 134 -3.94 -2.63 8.57
C ALA A 134 -5.49 -2.55 8.54
N SER A 135 -6.11 -2.37 9.71
CA SER A 135 -7.56 -2.38 9.85
C SER A 135 -8.17 -1.11 9.26
N LEU A 136 -9.01 -1.25 8.23
CA LEU A 136 -9.64 -0.11 7.60
C LEU A 136 -10.89 0.34 8.39
N PRO A 137 -11.09 1.65 8.61
CA PRO A 137 -12.16 2.15 9.43
C PRO A 137 -13.52 2.13 8.72
N ILE A 138 -14.55 1.69 9.44
CA ILE A 138 -15.95 1.82 9.05
C ILE A 138 -16.65 2.71 10.08
N VAL A 139 -17.18 3.84 9.64
CA VAL A 139 -17.82 4.81 10.54
C VAL A 139 -19.27 4.38 10.78
N GLY A 140 -19.62 4.15 12.05
CA GLY A 140 -20.94 3.64 12.40
C GLY A 140 -21.26 2.32 11.70
N LYS A 141 -22.42 2.22 11.03
CA LYS A 141 -22.87 0.99 10.36
C LYS A 141 -22.26 0.78 8.97
N GLY A 142 -21.67 1.80 8.35
CA GLY A 142 -21.10 1.69 7.00
C GLY A 142 -22.09 1.43 5.86
N THR A 143 -23.41 1.59 6.09
CA THR A 143 -24.46 1.35 5.09
C THR A 143 -24.73 2.55 4.19
N ASN A 144 -24.11 3.69 4.47
CA ASN A 144 -24.21 4.91 3.66
C ASN A 144 -23.54 4.71 2.30
N ARG A 145 -24.05 5.42 1.29
CA ARG A 145 -23.53 5.35 -0.08
C ARG A 145 -22.58 6.50 -0.39
N ILE A 146 -21.40 6.13 -0.88
CA ILE A 146 -20.33 7.06 -1.23
C ILE A 146 -20.18 7.06 -2.75
N PRO A 147 -20.58 8.13 -3.47
CA PRO A 147 -20.38 8.20 -4.91
C PRO A 147 -18.90 8.37 -5.24
N THR A 148 -18.35 7.46 -6.04
CA THR A 148 -16.96 7.48 -6.46
C THR A 148 -16.86 7.68 -7.97
N ILE A 149 -15.66 8.00 -8.47
CA ILE A 149 -15.36 7.97 -9.90
C ILE A 149 -13.88 7.70 -10.13
N HIS A 150 -13.56 6.84 -11.09
CA HIS A 150 -12.18 6.63 -11.49
C HIS A 150 -11.65 7.84 -12.27
N ILE A 151 -10.42 8.28 -12.00
CA ILE A 151 -9.85 9.51 -12.60
C ILE A 151 -9.82 9.46 -14.14
N ALA A 152 -9.55 8.29 -14.72
CA ALA A 152 -9.60 8.10 -16.17
C ALA A 152 -11.02 8.28 -16.74
N ASP A 153 -12.06 7.88 -16.00
CA ASP A 153 -13.45 8.04 -16.44
C ASP A 153 -13.93 9.47 -16.29
N LEU A 154 -13.52 10.16 -15.21
CA LEU A 154 -13.74 11.60 -15.09
C LEU A 154 -13.13 12.37 -16.28
N ALA A 155 -11.90 12.03 -16.67
CA ALA A 155 -11.26 12.62 -17.85
C ALA A 155 -12.04 12.33 -19.15
N ARG A 156 -12.60 11.11 -19.29
CA ARG A 156 -13.45 10.75 -20.45
C ARG A 156 -14.77 11.52 -20.46
N CYS A 157 -15.42 11.71 -19.30
CA CYS A 157 -16.61 12.56 -19.18
C CYS A 157 -16.33 13.99 -19.66
N ILE A 158 -15.24 14.60 -19.18
CA ILE A 158 -14.84 15.97 -19.55
C ILE A 158 -14.55 16.05 -21.05
N ARG A 159 -13.76 15.10 -21.58
CA ARG A 159 -13.45 15.03 -23.01
C ARG A 159 -14.72 14.91 -23.85
N HIS A 160 -15.69 14.11 -23.42
CA HIS A 160 -16.95 13.92 -24.13
C HIS A 160 -17.76 15.22 -24.22
N LEU A 161 -17.85 15.99 -23.13
CA LEU A 161 -18.51 17.30 -23.16
C LEU A 161 -17.84 18.26 -24.16
N ILE A 162 -16.50 18.33 -24.14
CA ILE A 162 -15.75 19.21 -25.04
C ILE A 162 -15.97 18.83 -26.51
N LEU A 163 -15.98 17.54 -26.84
CA LEU A 163 -16.17 17.07 -28.21
C LEU A 163 -17.61 17.24 -28.71
N ASN A 164 -18.62 17.00 -27.86
CA ASN A 164 -20.02 17.18 -28.27
C ASN A 164 -20.35 18.63 -28.62
N VAL A 165 -19.74 19.59 -27.92
CA VAL A 165 -19.85 21.01 -28.23
C VAL A 165 -19.37 21.30 -29.65
N GLN A 166 -18.28 20.67 -30.06
CA GLN A 166 -17.67 20.85 -31.38
C GLN A 166 -18.46 20.17 -32.50
N LEU A 167 -19.02 18.97 -32.24
CA LEU A 167 -19.62 18.12 -33.27
C LEU A 167 -21.14 18.29 -33.42
N ALA A 168 -21.86 18.68 -32.37
CA ALA A 168 -23.32 18.80 -32.39
C ALA A 168 -23.80 20.03 -31.58
N PRO A 169 -23.41 21.26 -31.96
CA PRO A 169 -23.67 22.48 -31.19
C PRO A 169 -25.16 22.76 -30.93
N MET A 170 -26.07 22.30 -31.80
CA MET A 170 -27.53 22.48 -31.69
C MET A 170 -28.25 21.43 -30.83
N GLN A 171 -27.59 20.34 -30.42
CA GLN A 171 -28.26 19.24 -29.68
C GLN A 171 -28.22 19.40 -28.15
N LEU A 172 -27.37 20.29 -27.62
CA LEU A 172 -27.31 20.53 -26.18
C LEU A 172 -28.43 21.50 -25.77
N LYS A 173 -29.47 20.95 -25.11
CA LYS A 173 -30.42 21.68 -24.25
C LYS A 173 -29.66 22.62 -23.28
N PRO A 174 -30.30 23.60 -22.61
CA PRO A 174 -29.65 24.54 -21.67
C PRO A 174 -29.06 23.88 -20.40
N GLN A 175 -28.83 22.57 -20.39
CA GLN A 175 -28.25 21.84 -19.27
C GLN A 175 -26.79 22.24 -19.09
N GLN A 176 -26.48 22.88 -17.97
CA GLN A 176 -25.13 23.30 -17.60
C GLN A 176 -24.51 22.36 -16.56
N TYR A 177 -25.31 21.68 -15.74
CA TYR A 177 -24.84 20.87 -14.62
C TYR A 177 -24.92 19.37 -14.95
N PHE A 178 -23.85 18.63 -14.70
CA PHE A 178 -23.74 17.20 -14.98
C PHE A 178 -23.11 16.46 -13.79
N ILE A 179 -23.67 15.32 -13.41
CA ILE A 179 -23.10 14.41 -12.41
C ILE A 179 -22.26 13.34 -13.11
N ALA A 180 -21.00 13.21 -12.68
CA ALA A 180 -20.08 12.19 -13.16
C ALA A 180 -19.64 11.30 -11.98
N VAL A 181 -20.33 10.17 -11.82
CA VAL A 181 -20.01 9.12 -10.84
C VAL A 181 -19.83 7.78 -11.58
N ASP A 182 -19.24 6.79 -10.96
CA ASP A 182 -19.34 5.42 -11.46
C ASP A 182 -20.78 4.90 -11.27
N GLN A 183 -21.08 3.76 -11.90
CA GLN A 183 -22.43 3.18 -11.86
C GLN A 183 -22.60 2.28 -10.63
N ALA A 184 -21.62 2.29 -9.73
CA ALA A 184 -21.58 1.42 -8.58
C ALA A 184 -22.55 1.92 -7.49
N LYS A 185 -23.26 0.97 -6.88
CA LYS A 185 -24.21 1.25 -5.77
C LYS A 185 -23.61 0.84 -4.43
N GLN A 186 -22.32 1.12 -4.24
CA GLN A 186 -21.54 0.59 -3.12
C GLN A 186 -21.75 1.37 -1.83
N THR A 187 -21.69 0.65 -0.72
CA THR A 187 -21.69 1.24 0.62
C THR A 187 -20.26 1.51 1.07
N GLN A 188 -20.11 2.35 2.10
CA GLN A 188 -18.81 2.57 2.76
C GLN A 188 -18.15 1.24 3.15
N GLU A 189 -18.89 0.36 3.82
CA GLU A 189 -18.39 -0.94 4.26
C GLU A 189 -17.93 -1.79 3.07
N ALA A 190 -18.69 -1.82 1.98
CA ALA A 190 -18.33 -2.58 0.78
C ALA A 190 -17.01 -2.09 0.19
N ILE A 191 -16.83 -0.77 0.06
CA ILE A 191 -15.59 -0.17 -0.45
C ILE A 191 -14.41 -0.55 0.45
N MET A 192 -14.53 -0.37 1.77
CA MET A 192 -13.46 -0.69 2.72
C MET A 192 -13.11 -2.18 2.71
N LYS A 193 -14.12 -3.05 2.68
CA LYS A 193 -13.93 -4.50 2.62
C LYS A 193 -13.20 -4.93 1.35
N THR A 194 -13.58 -4.37 0.20
CA THR A 194 -12.93 -4.65 -1.08
C THR A 194 -11.47 -4.20 -1.06
N ILE A 195 -11.17 -2.98 -0.62
CA ILE A 195 -9.79 -2.47 -0.53
C ILE A 195 -8.98 -3.36 0.42
N SER A 196 -9.49 -3.61 1.62
CA SER A 196 -8.76 -4.36 2.65
C SER A 196 -8.43 -5.79 2.19
N SER A 197 -9.42 -6.50 1.63
CA SER A 197 -9.27 -7.88 1.18
C SER A 197 -8.43 -8.00 -0.10
N GLY A 198 -8.57 -7.04 -1.02
CA GLY A 198 -7.90 -7.08 -2.31
C GLY A 198 -6.46 -6.59 -2.29
N MET A 199 -6.13 -5.69 -1.37
CA MET A 199 -4.77 -5.16 -1.21
C MET A 199 -3.95 -5.99 -0.21
N GLY A 200 -4.57 -6.55 0.83
CA GLY A 200 -3.82 -7.19 1.93
C GLY A 200 -4.65 -8.10 2.82
N SER A 201 -4.86 -7.67 4.08
CA SER A 201 -5.25 -8.54 5.19
C SER A 201 -6.76 -8.80 5.34
N GLY A 202 -7.61 -7.99 4.70
CA GLY A 202 -9.07 -8.08 4.89
C GLY A 202 -9.55 -7.59 6.26
N LEU A 203 -8.68 -6.97 7.07
CA LEU A 203 -9.03 -6.45 8.39
C LEU A 203 -9.85 -5.17 8.30
N LEU A 204 -10.90 -5.08 9.10
CA LEU A 204 -11.83 -3.96 9.19
C LEU A 204 -12.09 -3.63 10.66
N LYS A 205 -12.36 -2.35 10.95
CA LYS A 205 -12.67 -1.89 12.30
C LYS A 205 -13.82 -0.89 12.27
N HIS A 206 -14.90 -1.20 12.99
CA HIS A 206 -15.95 -0.22 13.24
C HIS A 206 -15.48 0.81 14.25
N VAL A 207 -15.72 2.08 13.96
CA VAL A 207 -15.36 3.23 14.79
C VAL A 207 -16.55 4.15 14.98
N ASP A 208 -16.67 4.70 16.19
CA ASP A 208 -17.67 5.70 16.50
C ASP A 208 -17.24 7.07 15.98
N LEU A 209 -18.20 7.84 15.48
CA LEU A 209 -17.93 9.15 14.89
C LEU A 209 -17.21 10.09 15.86
N SER A 210 -17.52 10.02 17.17
CA SER A 210 -16.89 10.83 18.22
C SER A 210 -15.39 10.65 18.31
N ASP A 211 -14.91 9.44 18.02
CA ASP A 211 -13.53 9.04 18.28
C ASP A 211 -12.60 9.46 17.14
N VAL A 212 -13.18 9.73 15.97
CA VAL A 212 -12.44 9.99 14.74
C VAL A 212 -12.70 11.38 14.16
N LEU A 213 -13.40 12.28 14.86
CA LEU A 213 -13.77 13.62 14.37
C LEU A 213 -12.60 14.45 13.79
N THR A 214 -11.38 14.20 14.27
CA THR A 214 -10.16 14.91 13.85
C THR A 214 -9.51 14.31 12.60
N GLU A 215 -9.91 13.11 12.21
CA GLU A 215 -9.35 12.41 11.07
C GLU A 215 -9.87 13.00 9.75
N SER A 216 -8.94 13.26 8.83
CA SER A 216 -9.21 13.98 7.57
C SER A 216 -10.22 13.27 6.66
N TRP A 217 -10.37 11.95 6.81
CA TRP A 217 -11.22 11.13 5.96
C TRP A 217 -12.67 11.02 6.43
N VAL A 218 -12.98 11.43 7.66
CA VAL A 218 -14.34 11.28 8.23
C VAL A 218 -15.38 11.98 7.37
N GLU A 219 -15.07 13.19 6.91
CA GLU A 219 -16.00 14.03 6.16
C GLU A 219 -16.55 13.35 4.90
N PHE A 220 -15.73 12.60 4.18
CA PHE A 220 -16.18 11.92 2.96
C PHE A 220 -16.68 10.50 3.24
N LEU A 221 -16.20 9.85 4.30
CA LEU A 221 -16.69 8.53 4.72
C LEU A 221 -18.10 8.56 5.31
N THR A 222 -18.57 9.70 5.82
CA THR A 222 -19.94 9.86 6.34
C THR A 222 -20.95 10.32 5.29
N LEU A 223 -20.55 10.49 4.03
CA LEU A 223 -21.48 10.85 2.95
C LEU A 223 -22.51 9.75 2.74
N ASP A 224 -23.79 10.13 2.66
CA ASP A 224 -24.87 9.25 2.18
C ASP A 224 -25.57 9.88 0.98
N LEU A 225 -24.94 9.76 -0.19
CA LEU A 225 -25.43 10.36 -1.42
C LEU A 225 -25.77 9.24 -2.42
N LYS A 226 -27.06 9.08 -2.71
CA LYS A 226 -27.54 8.20 -3.79
C LYS A 226 -27.60 9.02 -5.07
N MET A 227 -26.53 9.03 -5.87
CA MET A 227 -26.43 9.82 -7.10
C MET A 227 -26.43 8.93 -8.33
N ARG A 228 -26.89 9.50 -9.45
CA ARG A 228 -26.80 8.87 -10.77
C ARG A 228 -25.98 9.71 -11.73
N THR A 229 -25.21 9.02 -12.54
CA THR A 229 -24.46 9.63 -13.63
C THR A 229 -25.38 10.19 -14.69
N SER A 230 -25.03 11.37 -15.22
CA SER A 230 -25.76 12.01 -16.29
C SER A 230 -25.91 11.08 -17.49
N LYS A 231 -27.12 11.04 -18.07
CA LYS A 231 -27.46 10.15 -19.20
C LYS A 231 -26.50 10.28 -20.38
N ILE A 232 -25.95 11.48 -20.59
CA ILE A 232 -24.99 11.76 -21.67
C ILE A 232 -23.69 10.94 -21.56
N PHE A 233 -23.28 10.50 -20.37
CA PHE A 233 -22.03 9.76 -20.19
C PHE A 233 -22.18 8.24 -20.28
N LEU A 234 -23.41 7.70 -20.14
CA LEU A 234 -23.63 6.25 -20.01
C LEU A 234 -23.16 5.46 -21.23
N THR A 235 -23.39 5.98 -22.43
CA THR A 235 -23.07 5.32 -23.71
C THR A 235 -21.99 6.05 -24.52
N ALA A 236 -21.41 7.11 -23.95
CA ALA A 236 -20.48 7.99 -24.64
C ALA A 236 -19.12 7.35 -24.96
N PHE A 237 -18.64 6.48 -24.08
CA PHE A 237 -17.33 5.86 -24.16
C PHE A 237 -17.30 4.56 -23.34
N LYS A 238 -16.27 3.74 -23.59
CA LYS A 238 -15.99 2.58 -22.75
C LYS A 238 -15.44 3.07 -21.40
N TRP A 239 -16.22 2.86 -20.35
CA TRP A 239 -15.81 3.10 -18.97
C TRP A 239 -14.65 2.19 -18.59
N HIS A 240 -13.71 2.75 -17.84
CA HIS A 240 -12.59 2.02 -17.27
C HIS A 240 -13.03 1.27 -16.02
N SER A 241 -13.70 1.96 -15.09
CA SER A 241 -14.20 1.36 -13.85
C SER A 241 -15.69 1.68 -13.63
N PRO A 242 -16.60 1.13 -14.47
CA PRO A 242 -18.03 1.38 -14.32
C PRO A 242 -18.59 0.80 -13.01
N THR A 243 -17.98 -0.26 -12.49
CA THR A 243 -18.41 -1.00 -11.30
C THR A 243 -17.83 -0.47 -9.98
N GLY A 244 -17.05 0.62 -10.02
CA GLY A 244 -16.52 1.23 -8.79
C GLY A 244 -15.30 0.51 -8.23
N ILE A 245 -15.11 0.61 -6.92
CA ILE A 245 -14.07 -0.11 -6.16
C ILE A 245 -14.68 -1.43 -5.69
N CYS A 246 -14.66 -2.46 -6.54
CA CYS A 246 -15.26 -3.77 -6.29
C CYS A 246 -14.25 -4.90 -6.53
N GLU A 247 -14.61 -6.14 -6.19
CA GLU A 247 -13.72 -7.30 -6.33
C GLU A 247 -13.20 -7.47 -7.78
N GLU A 248 -14.04 -7.18 -8.78
CA GLU A 248 -13.68 -7.28 -10.20
C GLU A 248 -12.66 -6.22 -10.65
N SER A 249 -12.73 -5.00 -10.10
CA SER A 249 -11.82 -3.91 -10.47
C SER A 249 -10.54 -3.88 -9.64
N MET A 250 -10.54 -4.55 -8.49
CA MET A 250 -9.47 -4.49 -7.50
C MET A 250 -8.11 -4.97 -8.02
N GLY A 251 -8.07 -6.01 -8.87
CA GLY A 251 -6.83 -6.47 -9.48
C GLY A 251 -6.13 -5.37 -10.28
N ARG A 252 -6.91 -4.64 -11.10
CA ARG A 252 -6.41 -3.51 -11.90
C ARG A 252 -6.04 -2.32 -11.03
N LEU A 253 -6.88 -1.97 -10.05
CA LEU A 253 -6.61 -0.85 -9.14
C LEU A 253 -5.33 -1.08 -8.33
N ASN A 254 -5.03 -2.32 -7.96
CA ASN A 254 -3.77 -2.66 -7.32
C ASN A 254 -2.58 -2.52 -8.29
N GLU A 255 -2.71 -2.95 -9.55
CA GLU A 255 -1.68 -2.70 -10.58
C GLU A 255 -1.42 -1.20 -10.75
N GLU A 256 -2.45 -0.38 -10.80
CA GLU A 256 -2.34 1.09 -10.90
C GLU A 256 -1.71 1.70 -9.66
N PHE A 257 -2.13 1.28 -8.46
CA PHE A 257 -1.56 1.72 -7.18
C PHE A 257 -0.06 1.44 -7.14
N ASN A 258 0.33 0.23 -7.55
CA ASN A 258 1.73 -0.22 -7.58
C ASN A 258 2.53 0.53 -8.64
N LEU A 259 2.02 0.61 -9.88
CA LEU A 259 2.70 1.28 -10.99
C LEU A 259 2.94 2.75 -10.71
N PHE A 260 1.93 3.46 -10.19
CA PHE A 260 2.03 4.89 -9.87
C PHE A 260 3.13 5.19 -8.84
N ARG A 261 3.41 4.24 -7.95
CA ARG A 261 4.37 4.37 -6.84
C ARG A 261 5.67 3.61 -7.08
N GLY A 262 5.82 2.96 -8.24
CA GLY A 262 6.97 2.10 -8.56
C GLY A 262 7.09 0.90 -7.62
N LEU A 263 5.99 0.44 -7.02
CA LEU A 263 5.97 -0.74 -6.14
C LEU A 263 6.03 -2.01 -6.97
N PHE A 264 6.82 -2.97 -6.52
CA PHE A 264 6.89 -4.30 -7.11
C PHE A 264 6.95 -5.34 -5.98
N PRO A 265 6.33 -6.51 -6.18
CA PRO A 265 6.35 -7.57 -5.17
C PRO A 265 7.76 -8.17 -5.05
N LEU A 266 8.31 -8.20 -3.84
CA LEU A 266 9.61 -8.81 -3.56
C LEU A 266 9.43 -10.31 -3.27
N LYS A 267 9.95 -11.16 -4.16
CA LYS A 267 9.79 -12.62 -4.05
C LYS A 267 11.15 -13.28 -3.85
N VAL A 268 11.39 -13.82 -2.66
CA VAL A 268 12.67 -14.42 -2.27
C VAL A 268 12.47 -15.87 -1.85
N PHE A 269 13.41 -16.74 -2.22
CA PHE A 269 13.46 -18.13 -1.73
C PHE A 269 14.77 -18.39 -0.98
N PHE A 270 14.66 -18.89 0.25
CA PHE A 270 15.79 -19.38 1.04
C PHE A 270 15.95 -20.89 0.91
N SER A 271 17.13 -21.31 0.43
CA SER A 271 17.58 -22.70 0.39
C SER A 271 18.83 -22.91 1.27
N GLY A 272 19.17 -24.16 1.56
CA GLY A 272 20.33 -24.51 2.38
C GLY A 272 20.09 -25.69 3.34
N PRO A 273 21.15 -26.25 3.93
CA PRO A 273 21.05 -27.39 4.82
C PRO A 273 20.32 -27.02 6.13
N PRO A 274 19.80 -28.02 6.89
CA PRO A 274 19.27 -27.78 8.24
C PRO A 274 20.32 -27.07 9.11
N ALA A 275 19.86 -26.25 10.08
CA ALA A 275 20.71 -25.44 10.98
C ALA A 275 21.57 -24.33 10.32
N ALA A 276 21.48 -24.11 9.01
CA ALA A 276 22.24 -23.06 8.32
C ALA A 276 21.80 -21.62 8.66
N GLY A 277 20.64 -21.43 9.30
CA GLY A 277 20.10 -20.11 9.64
C GLY A 277 19.01 -19.58 8.70
N LYS A 278 18.47 -20.40 7.78
CA LYS A 278 17.44 -20.01 6.81
C LYS A 278 16.28 -19.24 7.44
N THR A 279 15.63 -19.86 8.43
CA THR A 279 14.48 -19.28 9.13
C THR A 279 14.80 -17.97 9.84
N HIS A 280 16.01 -17.84 10.39
CA HIS A 280 16.47 -16.63 11.06
C HIS A 280 16.63 -15.47 10.09
N PHE A 281 17.35 -15.67 8.98
CA PHE A 281 17.54 -14.61 7.97
C PHE A 281 16.26 -14.31 7.19
N ALA A 282 15.45 -15.32 6.88
CA ALA A 282 14.15 -15.13 6.25
C ALA A 282 13.22 -14.27 7.10
N GLN A 283 13.21 -14.47 8.42
CA GLN A 283 12.43 -13.64 9.34
C GLN A 283 12.95 -12.20 9.38
N LYS A 284 14.27 -12.00 9.53
CA LYS A 284 14.86 -10.64 9.54
C LYS A 284 14.58 -9.87 8.25
N LEU A 285 14.63 -10.52 7.08
CA LEU A 285 14.30 -9.87 5.81
C LEU A 285 12.80 -9.63 5.65
N SER A 286 11.96 -10.54 6.17
CA SER A 286 10.50 -10.38 6.19
C SER A 286 10.11 -9.13 6.97
N GLU A 287 10.69 -8.96 8.17
CA GLU A 287 10.51 -7.78 9.01
C GLU A 287 11.06 -6.52 8.34
N ALA A 288 12.27 -6.59 7.76
CA ALA A 288 12.91 -5.44 7.11
C ALA A 288 12.12 -4.90 5.92
N TYR A 289 11.48 -5.76 5.13
CA TYR A 289 10.76 -5.37 3.92
C TYR A 289 9.23 -5.38 4.05
N GLY A 290 8.67 -5.81 5.19
CA GLY A 290 7.22 -5.92 5.38
C GLY A 290 6.56 -6.97 4.46
N VAL A 291 7.30 -8.03 4.14
CA VAL A 291 6.90 -9.06 3.17
C VAL A 291 6.54 -10.37 3.90
N PRO A 292 5.45 -11.08 3.53
CA PRO A 292 5.05 -12.33 4.17
C PRO A 292 6.18 -13.37 4.29
N HIS A 293 6.42 -13.87 5.51
CA HIS A 293 7.29 -15.03 5.76
C HIS A 293 6.50 -16.33 5.60
N VAL A 294 6.84 -17.11 4.58
CA VAL A 294 6.10 -18.32 4.23
C VAL A 294 6.85 -19.56 4.70
N LYS A 295 6.39 -20.13 5.81
CA LYS A 295 6.84 -21.43 6.34
C LYS A 295 5.74 -22.47 6.19
N ILE A 296 6.06 -23.62 5.62
CA ILE A 296 5.09 -24.73 5.42
C ILE A 296 4.39 -25.12 6.73
N ALA A 297 5.11 -25.16 7.86
CA ALA A 297 4.52 -25.49 9.15
C ALA A 297 3.43 -24.48 9.58
N ASP A 298 3.69 -23.19 9.37
CA ASP A 298 2.75 -22.12 9.69
C ASP A 298 1.54 -22.16 8.74
N LEU A 299 1.76 -22.48 7.47
CA LEU A 299 0.66 -22.64 6.50
C LEU A 299 -0.27 -23.80 6.87
N ILE A 300 0.30 -24.95 7.27
CA ILE A 300 -0.50 -26.10 7.73
C ILE A 300 -1.33 -25.69 8.96
N ASN A 301 -0.70 -25.05 9.94
CA ASN A 301 -1.38 -24.62 11.17
C ASN A 301 -2.50 -23.61 10.86
N ALA A 302 -2.25 -22.66 9.97
CA ALA A 302 -3.25 -21.67 9.54
C ALA A 302 -4.41 -22.34 8.78
N ALA A 303 -4.11 -23.25 7.86
CA ALA A 303 -5.12 -23.95 7.07
C ALA A 303 -5.99 -24.86 7.95
N VAL A 304 -5.40 -25.57 8.91
CA VAL A 304 -6.13 -26.41 9.88
C VAL A 304 -7.02 -25.59 10.82
N LYS A 305 -6.64 -24.35 11.14
CA LYS A 305 -7.47 -23.43 11.94
C LYS A 305 -8.56 -22.73 11.14
N SER A 306 -8.49 -22.78 9.81
CA SER A 306 -9.47 -22.11 8.95
C SER A 306 -10.83 -22.83 8.95
N ASN A 307 -11.90 -22.06 8.97
CA ASN A 307 -13.29 -22.55 8.91
C ASN A 307 -13.80 -22.54 7.45
N ASN A 308 -13.08 -23.25 6.58
CA ASN A 308 -13.50 -23.44 5.19
C ASN A 308 -13.41 -24.92 4.79
N ALA A 309 -13.99 -25.27 3.64
CA ALA A 309 -14.04 -26.64 3.15
C ALA A 309 -12.65 -27.31 3.05
N PHE A 310 -11.61 -26.52 2.75
CA PHE A 310 -10.24 -27.03 2.68
C PHE A 310 -9.65 -27.31 4.07
N GLY A 311 -9.95 -26.48 5.07
CA GLY A 311 -9.60 -26.73 6.46
C GLY A 311 -10.27 -27.99 7.01
N ASP A 312 -11.53 -28.23 6.65
CA ASP A 312 -12.24 -29.48 6.97
C ASP A 312 -11.57 -30.70 6.33
N GLU A 313 -11.22 -30.60 5.04
CA GLU A 313 -10.48 -31.64 4.30
C GLU A 313 -9.15 -31.98 5.00
N LEU A 314 -8.37 -30.97 5.41
CA LEU A 314 -7.10 -31.17 6.12
C LEU A 314 -7.29 -31.81 7.50
N ARG A 315 -8.31 -31.39 8.27
CA ARG A 315 -8.61 -32.00 9.57
C ARG A 315 -8.98 -33.47 9.43
N ALA A 316 -9.80 -33.81 8.45
CA ALA A 316 -10.14 -35.20 8.14
C ALA A 316 -8.88 -36.00 7.75
N LYS A 317 -8.01 -35.41 6.91
CA LYS A 317 -6.77 -36.07 6.50
C LYS A 317 -5.79 -36.29 7.64
N ILE A 318 -5.72 -35.37 8.61
CA ILE A 318 -4.92 -35.55 9.83
C ILE A 318 -5.39 -36.78 10.60
N GLU A 319 -6.69 -36.92 10.80
CA GLU A 319 -7.23 -38.07 11.54
C GLU A 319 -6.99 -39.39 10.80
N GLU A 320 -7.18 -39.42 9.48
CA GLU A 320 -6.85 -40.60 8.65
C GLU A 320 -5.37 -41.00 8.78
N LEU A 321 -4.45 -40.03 8.72
CA LEU A 321 -3.01 -40.28 8.83
C LEU A 321 -2.62 -40.72 10.25
N LYS A 322 -3.27 -40.20 11.30
CA LYS A 322 -3.06 -40.67 12.67
C LYS A 322 -3.49 -42.13 12.81
N ASP A 323 -4.64 -42.50 12.25
CA ASP A 323 -5.13 -43.88 12.29
C ASP A 323 -4.16 -44.84 11.57
N GLN A 324 -3.61 -44.43 10.42
CA GLN A 324 -2.58 -45.22 9.70
C GLN A 324 -1.32 -45.43 10.55
N VAL A 325 -0.83 -44.37 11.21
CA VAL A 325 0.35 -44.45 12.09
C VAL A 325 0.10 -45.37 13.28
N ILE A 326 -1.08 -45.31 13.89
CA ILE A 326 -1.46 -46.20 15.00
C ILE A 326 -1.48 -47.66 14.52
N VAL A 327 -2.12 -47.94 13.38
CA VAL A 327 -2.19 -49.29 12.82
C VAL A 327 -0.80 -49.84 12.48
N GLU A 328 0.08 -49.02 11.90
CA GLU A 328 1.45 -49.44 11.56
C GLU A 328 2.30 -49.69 12.81
N TYR A 329 2.15 -48.82 13.82
CA TYR A 329 2.80 -49.01 15.11
C TYR A 329 2.31 -50.26 15.81
N GLU A 330 1.00 -50.50 15.90
CA GLU A 330 0.46 -51.71 16.54
C GLU A 330 0.92 -53.01 15.89
N LYS A 331 1.16 -53.01 14.57
CA LYS A 331 1.72 -54.16 13.86
C LYS A 331 3.19 -54.43 14.21
N THR A 332 3.94 -53.39 14.57
CA THR A 332 5.40 -53.47 14.78
C THR A 332 5.80 -53.40 16.26
N ARG A 333 4.89 -52.96 17.14
CA ARG A 333 5.11 -52.75 18.57
C ARG A 333 5.25 -54.06 19.33
N ASN A 334 6.26 -54.13 20.21
CA ASN A 334 6.35 -55.16 21.23
C ASN A 334 5.54 -54.76 22.47
N LYS A 335 4.41 -55.44 22.69
CA LYS A 335 3.48 -55.20 23.82
C LYS A 335 4.11 -55.24 25.21
N LYS A 336 5.31 -55.83 25.38
CA LYS A 336 6.01 -55.91 26.68
C LYS A 336 7.03 -54.78 26.92
N LYS A 337 7.46 -54.05 25.89
CA LYS A 337 8.56 -53.06 25.99
C LYS A 337 8.19 -51.66 25.54
N ASP A 338 7.31 -51.54 24.56
CA ASP A 338 7.04 -50.25 23.93
C ASP A 338 5.81 -49.61 24.55
N PRO A 339 5.79 -48.28 24.78
CA PRO A 339 4.65 -47.55 25.34
C PRO A 339 3.48 -47.44 24.36
N GLU A 340 2.28 -47.13 24.86
CA GLU A 340 1.11 -46.92 24.02
C GLU A 340 1.15 -45.55 23.37
N LEU A 341 0.80 -45.47 22.08
CA LEU A 341 0.76 -44.19 21.38
C LEU A 341 -0.47 -43.41 21.83
N VAL A 342 -0.24 -42.21 22.36
CA VAL A 342 -1.30 -41.26 22.64
C VAL A 342 -1.67 -40.57 21.34
N ARG A 343 -2.92 -40.72 20.88
CA ARG A 343 -3.41 -40.16 19.61
C ARG A 343 -3.16 -38.65 19.46
N ALA A 344 -3.19 -37.90 20.56
CA ALA A 344 -2.94 -36.46 20.59
C ALA A 344 -1.48 -36.09 20.27
N ASP A 345 -0.52 -36.96 20.58
CA ASP A 345 0.91 -36.68 20.46
C ASP A 345 1.47 -37.05 19.07
N ILE A 346 0.66 -37.70 18.23
CA ILE A 346 1.05 -38.14 16.90
C ILE A 346 1.17 -36.95 15.95
N LYS A 347 2.40 -36.62 15.57
CA LYS A 347 2.71 -35.65 14.51
C LYS A 347 2.64 -36.33 13.15
N VAL A 348 1.66 -35.94 12.33
CA VAL A 348 1.49 -36.47 10.98
C VAL A 348 2.32 -35.70 9.95
N ARG A 349 2.82 -36.41 8.95
CA ARG A 349 3.44 -35.80 7.76
C ARG A 349 2.44 -35.87 6.61
N PHE A 350 2.09 -34.72 6.07
CA PHE A 350 1.22 -34.65 4.90
C PHE A 350 1.93 -35.14 3.63
N PRO A 351 1.19 -35.79 2.72
CA PRO A 351 1.58 -35.99 1.33
C PRO A 351 2.01 -34.70 0.62
N ASP A 352 2.96 -34.81 -0.31
CA ASP A 352 3.57 -33.64 -0.97
C ASP A 352 2.57 -32.87 -1.85
N ASP A 353 1.59 -33.55 -2.46
CA ASP A 353 0.51 -32.92 -3.25
C ASP A 353 -0.34 -31.94 -2.42
N ILE A 354 -0.64 -32.31 -1.17
CA ILE A 354 -1.33 -31.43 -0.23
C ILE A 354 -0.43 -30.22 0.12
N LEU A 355 0.86 -30.45 0.34
CA LEU A 355 1.81 -29.37 0.64
C LEU A 355 1.93 -28.38 -0.54
N PHE A 356 2.00 -28.87 -1.77
CA PHE A 356 2.01 -28.04 -2.97
C PHE A 356 0.74 -27.21 -3.08
N ARG A 357 -0.44 -27.82 -2.82
CA ARG A 357 -1.73 -27.12 -2.85
C ARG A 357 -1.83 -26.04 -1.77
N ILE A 358 -1.44 -26.33 -0.53
CA ILE A 358 -1.42 -25.36 0.57
C ILE A 358 -0.53 -24.16 0.21
N LEU A 359 0.67 -24.43 -0.31
CA LEU A 359 1.59 -23.37 -0.70
C LEU A 359 1.03 -22.53 -1.84
N ARG A 360 0.49 -23.16 -2.89
CA ARG A 360 -0.13 -22.46 -4.02
C ARG A 360 -1.26 -21.55 -3.58
N LEU A 361 -2.18 -22.04 -2.75
CA LEU A 361 -3.28 -21.25 -2.21
C LEU A 361 -2.78 -20.04 -1.41
N HIS A 362 -1.72 -20.20 -0.61
CA HIS A 362 -1.16 -19.11 0.17
C HIS A 362 -0.46 -18.06 -0.70
N MET A 363 0.31 -18.50 -1.72
CA MET A 363 0.95 -17.60 -2.67
C MET A 363 -0.05 -16.86 -3.55
N ASP A 364 -1.25 -17.41 -3.73
CA ASP A 364 -2.33 -16.79 -4.50
C ASP A 364 -3.07 -15.67 -3.74
N THR A 365 -2.83 -15.54 -2.42
CA THR A 365 -3.42 -14.47 -1.60
C THR A 365 -2.97 -13.08 -2.04
N ALA A 366 -3.82 -12.07 -1.80
CA ALA A 366 -3.54 -10.67 -2.10
C ALA A 366 -2.20 -10.21 -1.49
N ALA A 367 -1.93 -10.55 -0.23
CA ALA A 367 -0.67 -10.19 0.43
C ALA A 367 0.56 -10.71 -0.33
N CYS A 368 0.55 -11.98 -0.74
CA CYS A 368 1.66 -12.60 -1.46
C CYS A 368 1.79 -12.09 -2.91
N LYS A 369 0.66 -11.85 -3.60
CA LYS A 369 0.66 -11.29 -4.95
C LYS A 369 1.17 -9.84 -4.99
N ASN A 370 0.73 -9.03 -4.03
CA ASN A 370 0.93 -7.58 -4.06
C ASN A 370 2.27 -7.17 -3.45
N LYS A 371 2.66 -7.80 -2.33
CA LYS A 371 3.92 -7.49 -1.61
C LYS A 371 5.05 -8.44 -1.98
N GLY A 372 4.72 -9.62 -2.49
CA GLY A 372 5.65 -10.74 -2.65
C GLY A 372 5.68 -11.62 -1.42
N TYR A 373 6.75 -12.38 -1.23
CA TYR A 373 6.89 -13.36 -0.15
C TYR A 373 8.35 -13.75 0.06
N ILE A 374 8.64 -14.34 1.22
CA ILE A 374 9.89 -15.04 1.51
C ILE A 374 9.59 -16.50 1.80
N LEU A 375 9.95 -17.40 0.86
CA LEU A 375 9.83 -18.84 1.04
C LEU A 375 10.97 -19.38 1.90
N ASP A 376 10.64 -20.04 3.01
CA ASP A 376 11.61 -20.59 3.96
C ASP A 376 11.83 -22.09 3.75
N GLY A 377 12.91 -22.46 3.05
CA GLY A 377 13.41 -23.84 3.01
C GLY A 377 12.52 -24.85 2.30
N TYR A 378 11.51 -24.40 1.54
CA TYR A 378 10.65 -25.22 0.70
C TYR A 378 10.33 -24.47 -0.61
N PRO A 379 10.41 -25.10 -1.79
CA PRO A 379 10.66 -26.52 -2.10
C PRO A 379 12.02 -27.07 -1.66
N ARG A 380 12.15 -28.40 -1.54
CA ARG A 380 13.41 -29.07 -1.14
C ARG A 380 14.12 -29.75 -2.30
N THR A 381 13.37 -30.21 -3.28
CA THR A 381 13.90 -30.93 -4.45
C THR A 381 13.51 -30.24 -5.75
N PHE A 382 14.18 -30.61 -6.85
CA PHE A 382 13.79 -30.20 -8.20
C PHE A 382 12.36 -30.63 -8.54
N ALA A 383 11.96 -31.84 -8.13
CA ALA A 383 10.61 -32.37 -8.39
C ALA A 383 9.53 -31.56 -7.64
N ASP A 384 9.80 -31.16 -6.40
CA ASP A 384 8.91 -30.27 -5.63
C ASP A 384 8.74 -28.95 -6.38
N ALA A 385 9.86 -28.31 -6.77
CA ALA A 385 9.84 -27.02 -7.44
C ALA A 385 9.09 -27.08 -8.76
N LYS A 386 9.35 -28.12 -9.58
CA LYS A 386 8.59 -28.37 -10.82
C LYS A 386 7.10 -28.53 -10.53
N SER A 387 6.73 -29.30 -9.51
CA SER A 387 5.34 -29.53 -9.15
C SER A 387 4.65 -28.28 -8.59
N ILE A 388 5.38 -27.34 -7.99
CA ILE A 388 4.79 -26.11 -7.42
C ILE A 388 4.66 -25.03 -8.48
N PHE A 389 5.70 -24.79 -9.29
CA PHE A 389 5.82 -23.62 -10.16
C PHE A 389 5.53 -23.89 -11.63
N THR A 390 5.15 -25.13 -12.00
CA THR A 390 4.73 -25.46 -13.36
C THR A 390 3.34 -26.08 -13.40
N GLU A 391 2.66 -25.88 -14.53
CA GLU A 391 1.37 -26.46 -14.86
C GLU A 391 1.53 -27.30 -16.12
N LYS A 392 1.02 -28.54 -16.10
CA LYS A 392 1.08 -29.42 -17.26
C LYS A 392 0.02 -28.98 -18.26
N GLU A 393 0.44 -28.51 -19.44
CA GLU A 393 -0.48 -28.14 -20.52
C GLU A 393 -0.75 -29.33 -21.44
N ARG A 394 0.31 -30.10 -21.75
CA ARG A 394 0.23 -31.25 -22.64
C ARG A 394 1.31 -32.27 -22.31
N ASP A 395 1.18 -33.45 -22.87
CA ASP A 395 2.30 -34.39 -22.87
C ASP A 395 3.43 -33.85 -23.77
N PRO A 396 4.69 -33.88 -23.31
CA PRO A 396 5.84 -33.45 -24.12
C PRO A 396 5.93 -34.30 -25.39
N LEU A 397 6.19 -33.66 -26.53
CA LEU A 397 6.44 -34.40 -27.77
C LEU A 397 7.85 -35.05 -27.72
N PRO A 398 8.05 -36.23 -28.35
CA PRO A 398 9.33 -36.95 -28.31
C PRO A 398 10.54 -36.13 -28.79
N ASP A 399 10.33 -35.22 -29.75
CA ASP A 399 11.38 -34.41 -30.39
C ASP A 399 11.32 -32.92 -29.99
N GLU A 400 10.67 -32.59 -28.88
CA GLU A 400 10.53 -31.20 -28.43
C GLU A 400 11.83 -30.72 -27.75
N GLU A 401 12.53 -29.78 -28.39
CA GLU A 401 13.81 -29.28 -27.87
C GLU A 401 13.63 -28.44 -26.59
N VAL A 402 14.48 -28.73 -25.60
CA VAL A 402 14.62 -27.91 -24.39
C VAL A 402 15.42 -26.66 -24.75
N THR A 403 14.78 -25.49 -24.66
CA THR A 403 15.43 -24.20 -24.95
C THR A 403 15.47 -23.33 -23.69
N SER A 404 16.23 -22.24 -23.72
CA SER A 404 16.23 -21.26 -22.62
C SER A 404 14.87 -20.60 -22.41
N GLU A 405 14.06 -20.48 -23.47
CA GLU A 405 12.71 -19.92 -23.41
C GLU A 405 11.65 -20.97 -23.00
N ASN A 406 11.90 -22.24 -23.30
CA ASN A 406 11.06 -23.37 -22.91
C ASN A 406 11.90 -24.48 -22.24
N PRO A 407 12.31 -24.28 -20.96
CA PRO A 407 13.15 -25.25 -20.27
C PRO A 407 12.40 -26.54 -19.90
N PHE A 408 11.06 -26.53 -19.98
CA PHE A 408 10.20 -27.68 -19.65
C PHE A 408 9.11 -27.89 -20.70
N PRO A 409 9.43 -28.58 -21.82
CA PRO A 409 8.44 -28.88 -22.86
C PRO A 409 7.18 -29.56 -22.31
N GLY A 410 6.01 -29.13 -22.78
CA GLY A 410 4.70 -29.58 -22.28
C GLY A 410 4.22 -28.95 -20.95
N TYR A 411 5.05 -28.13 -20.31
CA TYR A 411 4.73 -27.45 -19.06
C TYR A 411 4.80 -25.93 -19.21
N LYS A 412 3.80 -25.24 -18.65
CA LYS A 412 3.79 -23.78 -18.51
C LYS A 412 4.35 -23.40 -17.15
N ILE A 413 5.31 -22.49 -17.15
CA ILE A 413 5.87 -21.92 -15.92
C ILE A 413 4.95 -20.81 -15.42
N ASN A 414 4.56 -20.89 -14.14
CA ASN A 414 3.81 -19.84 -13.49
C ASN A 414 4.74 -18.70 -13.04
N LYS A 415 4.92 -17.71 -13.92
CA LYS A 415 5.82 -16.56 -13.69
C LYS A 415 5.39 -15.70 -12.51
N ASP A 416 4.10 -15.64 -12.21
CA ASP A 416 3.58 -14.85 -11.08
C ASP A 416 3.93 -15.48 -9.73
N MET A 417 4.17 -16.79 -9.69
CA MET A 417 4.58 -17.51 -8.49
C MET A 417 6.10 -17.69 -8.37
N LEU A 418 6.90 -17.33 -9.37
CA LEU A 418 8.34 -17.57 -9.29
C LEU A 418 9.03 -16.57 -8.35
N PRO A 419 9.99 -17.03 -7.51
CA PRO A 419 10.86 -16.13 -6.80
C PRO A 419 11.73 -15.35 -7.79
N GLN A 420 12.02 -14.09 -7.46
CA GLN A 420 12.96 -13.25 -8.18
C GLN A 420 14.39 -13.52 -7.74
N TYR A 421 14.57 -13.77 -6.44
CA TYR A 421 15.88 -13.98 -5.82
C TYR A 421 15.92 -15.30 -5.08
N VAL A 422 17.02 -16.03 -5.22
CA VAL A 422 17.30 -17.26 -4.45
C VAL A 422 18.54 -17.05 -3.62
N ILE A 423 18.42 -17.27 -2.31
CA ILE A 423 19.54 -17.19 -1.36
C ILE A 423 19.80 -18.60 -0.82
N VAL A 424 20.98 -19.12 -1.08
CA VAL A 424 21.42 -20.46 -0.68
C VAL A 424 22.44 -20.32 0.43
N LEU A 425 22.04 -20.70 1.64
CA LEU A 425 22.96 -20.79 2.76
C LEU A 425 23.75 -22.10 2.69
N GLN A 426 25.06 -22.01 2.93
CA GLN A 426 25.97 -23.15 2.96
C GLN A 426 26.65 -23.28 4.32
N GLY A 427 27.05 -24.51 4.65
CA GLY A 427 27.83 -24.81 5.85
C GLY A 427 28.29 -26.26 5.82
N GLU A 428 29.43 -26.54 6.44
CA GLU A 428 29.93 -27.91 6.58
C GLU A 428 29.14 -28.69 7.62
N ASP A 429 28.94 -29.99 7.39
CA ASP A 429 28.12 -30.82 8.27
C ASP A 429 28.63 -30.81 9.72
N ALA A 430 29.94 -30.80 9.92
CA ALA A 430 30.54 -30.70 11.25
C ALA A 430 30.18 -29.39 11.96
N GLN A 431 30.24 -28.26 11.23
CA GLN A 431 29.92 -26.93 11.76
C GLN A 431 28.43 -26.80 12.08
N LEU A 432 27.56 -27.35 11.22
CA LEU A 432 26.11 -27.35 11.43
C LEU A 432 25.70 -28.19 12.63
N LYS A 433 26.31 -29.37 12.80
CA LYS A 433 26.09 -30.22 13.98
C LYS A 433 26.61 -29.53 15.25
N GLN A 434 27.77 -28.89 15.20
CA GLN A 434 28.32 -28.16 16.33
C GLN A 434 27.41 -27.00 16.73
N ARG A 435 26.94 -26.18 15.76
CA ARG A 435 25.98 -25.11 16.01
C ARG A 435 24.72 -25.60 16.71
N VAL A 436 24.21 -26.77 16.35
CA VAL A 436 23.06 -27.38 17.04
C VAL A 436 23.38 -27.77 18.48
N LYS A 437 24.59 -28.30 18.74
CA LYS A 437 25.04 -28.65 20.10
C LYS A 437 25.21 -27.43 20.99
N ASP A 438 25.61 -26.29 20.40
CA ASP A 438 25.83 -25.04 21.12
C ASP A 438 24.53 -24.21 21.32
N MET A 439 23.40 -24.65 20.76
CA MET A 439 22.11 -23.98 20.98
C MET A 439 21.56 -24.24 22.39
N LEU A 440 20.92 -23.21 22.95
CA LEU A 440 20.20 -23.31 24.22
C LEU A 440 19.17 -24.46 24.18
N PRO A 441 18.98 -25.24 25.27
CA PRO A 441 18.04 -26.35 25.32
C PRO A 441 16.61 -25.95 24.91
N GLU A 442 16.16 -24.76 25.28
CA GLU A 442 14.85 -24.21 24.91
C GLU A 442 14.62 -24.13 23.40
N LYS A 443 15.68 -23.91 22.61
CA LYS A 443 15.63 -23.84 21.14
C LYS A 443 15.73 -25.21 20.47
N THR A 444 16.01 -26.28 21.22
CA THR A 444 16.19 -27.64 20.71
C THR A 444 15.13 -28.61 21.22
N VAL A 445 14.48 -28.34 22.36
CA VAL A 445 13.35 -29.11 22.91
C VAL A 445 12.19 -29.16 21.91
N ASN A 446 11.66 -30.37 21.68
CA ASN A 446 10.57 -30.66 20.72
C ASN A 446 10.86 -30.34 19.24
N THR A 447 12.13 -30.10 18.89
CA THR A 447 12.57 -29.87 17.50
C THR A 447 13.25 -31.10 16.89
N HIS A 448 13.59 -31.00 15.60
CA HIS A 448 14.36 -32.02 14.88
C HIS A 448 15.89 -31.90 15.07
N TYR A 449 16.33 -31.20 16.12
CA TYR A 449 17.73 -30.92 16.42
C TYR A 449 18.34 -31.90 17.44
N ASN A 450 17.97 -33.19 17.34
CA ASN A 450 18.70 -34.28 17.98
C ASN A 450 19.66 -34.95 16.97
N GLU A 451 20.74 -35.56 17.47
CA GLU A 451 21.83 -36.07 16.64
C GLU A 451 21.38 -37.04 15.53
N PRO A 452 20.50 -38.04 15.78
CA PRO A 452 20.05 -38.96 14.73
C PRO A 452 19.16 -38.30 13.67
N GLN A 453 18.27 -37.39 14.06
CA GLN A 453 17.39 -36.70 13.11
C GLN A 453 18.15 -35.66 12.30
N MET A 454 19.15 -35.00 12.90
CA MET A 454 19.99 -34.04 12.20
C MET A 454 20.80 -34.72 11.09
N ASP A 455 21.42 -35.85 11.39
CA ASP A 455 22.20 -36.63 10.42
C ASP A 455 21.36 -37.11 9.25
N ARG A 456 20.16 -37.64 9.53
CA ARG A 456 19.20 -38.01 8.50
C ARG A 456 18.84 -36.83 7.60
N ARG A 457 18.59 -35.65 8.18
CA ARG A 457 18.18 -34.44 7.43
C ARG A 457 19.31 -33.86 6.60
N LEU A 458 20.55 -33.88 7.11
CA LEU A 458 21.73 -33.49 6.35
C LEU A 458 21.93 -34.41 5.16
N LYS A 459 21.89 -35.73 5.38
CA LYS A 459 21.99 -36.71 4.30
C LYS A 459 20.94 -36.48 3.20
N LEU A 460 19.66 -36.38 3.57
CA LEU A 460 18.59 -36.09 2.62
C LEU A 460 18.81 -34.79 1.84
N TYR A 461 19.33 -33.75 2.50
CA TYR A 461 19.65 -32.49 1.84
C TYR A 461 20.79 -32.66 0.82
N ARG A 462 21.89 -33.32 1.20
CA ARG A 462 23.05 -33.55 0.33
C ARG A 462 22.68 -34.43 -0.86
N ASP A 463 21.92 -35.50 -0.63
CA ASP A 463 21.44 -36.40 -1.69
C ASP A 463 20.55 -35.66 -2.71
N ALA A 464 19.74 -34.69 -2.26
CA ALA A 464 18.88 -33.89 -3.12
C ALA A 464 19.57 -32.69 -3.79
N ASN A 465 20.76 -32.29 -3.31
CA ASN A 465 21.49 -31.09 -3.74
C ASN A 465 22.94 -31.44 -4.13
N VAL A 466 23.11 -32.52 -4.90
CA VAL A 466 24.41 -32.91 -5.44
C VAL A 466 24.87 -31.88 -6.46
N ALA A 467 26.07 -31.34 -6.26
CA ALA A 467 26.68 -30.38 -7.19
C ALA A 467 26.77 -30.94 -8.61
N ASP A 468 26.56 -30.09 -9.61
CA ASP A 468 26.64 -30.42 -11.04
C ASP A 468 25.68 -31.51 -11.54
N SER A 469 24.69 -31.92 -10.72
CA SER A 469 23.71 -32.92 -11.12
C SER A 469 22.68 -32.40 -12.15
N GLY A 470 22.53 -31.08 -12.27
CA GLY A 470 21.53 -30.43 -13.13
C GLY A 470 20.08 -30.62 -12.67
N ASN A 471 19.88 -31.28 -11.51
CA ASN A 471 18.60 -31.72 -10.94
C ASN A 471 18.44 -31.28 -9.47
N THR A 472 19.11 -30.20 -9.08
CA THR A 472 18.93 -29.58 -7.76
C THR A 472 17.80 -28.55 -7.76
N VAL A 473 17.32 -28.16 -6.58
CA VAL A 473 16.33 -27.07 -6.48
C VAL A 473 16.88 -25.75 -7.04
N GLN A 474 18.19 -25.51 -6.90
CA GLN A 474 18.88 -24.35 -7.46
C GLN A 474 18.88 -24.43 -9.00
N ASP A 475 19.11 -25.60 -9.58
CA ASP A 475 19.08 -25.79 -11.03
C ASP A 475 17.71 -25.51 -11.63
N PHE A 476 16.63 -25.90 -10.92
CA PHE A 476 15.27 -25.53 -11.34
C PHE A 476 15.10 -24.02 -11.46
N PHE A 477 15.51 -23.28 -10.43
CA PHE A 477 15.37 -21.81 -10.43
C PHE A 477 16.35 -21.14 -11.40
N ALA A 478 17.56 -21.68 -11.58
CA ALA A 478 18.50 -21.20 -12.59
C ALA A 478 17.95 -21.35 -14.01
N LYS A 479 17.12 -22.37 -14.27
CA LYS A 479 16.47 -22.59 -15.57
C LYS A 479 15.21 -21.76 -15.78
N THR A 480 14.55 -21.29 -14.71
CA THR A 480 13.20 -20.70 -14.80
C THR A 480 13.15 -19.21 -14.51
N ILE A 481 14.05 -18.69 -13.69
CA ILE A 481 14.09 -17.25 -13.38
C ILE A 481 14.51 -16.50 -14.66
N PRO A 482 13.72 -15.53 -15.14
CA PRO A 482 14.04 -14.80 -16.36
C PRO A 482 15.40 -14.08 -16.26
N THR A 483 16.19 -14.18 -17.33
CA THR A 483 17.35 -13.29 -17.53
C THR A 483 16.83 -11.85 -17.65
N THR A 484 17.30 -10.93 -16.82
CA THR A 484 16.89 -9.52 -16.89
C THR A 484 17.24 -8.92 -18.25
N ASN A 485 16.44 -7.95 -18.72
CA ASN A 485 16.65 -7.21 -19.96
C ASN A 485 18.10 -6.72 -20.04
N GLY A 486 18.91 -7.35 -20.91
CA GLY A 486 20.35 -7.13 -20.99
C GLY A 486 21.22 -8.37 -21.21
N GLY A 487 20.63 -9.58 -21.33
CA GLY A 487 21.38 -10.79 -21.68
C GLY A 487 22.25 -11.36 -20.56
N LYS A 488 22.00 -10.96 -19.31
CA LYS A 488 22.72 -11.48 -18.14
C LYS A 488 22.18 -12.84 -17.69
N PRO A 489 23.02 -13.80 -17.30
CA PRO A 489 22.59 -15.17 -16.98
C PRO A 489 21.71 -15.21 -15.72
N ALA A 490 20.74 -16.12 -15.71
CA ALA A 490 19.81 -16.33 -14.58
C ALA A 490 20.52 -16.67 -13.26
N SER A 491 21.76 -17.17 -13.32
CA SER A 491 22.65 -17.40 -12.18
C SER A 491 22.93 -16.14 -11.37
N GLU A 492 22.82 -14.94 -11.96
CA GLU A 492 22.99 -13.72 -11.18
C GLU A 492 21.93 -13.58 -10.09
N ASN A 493 20.72 -14.10 -10.27
CA ASN A 493 19.62 -14.03 -9.28
C ASN A 493 19.70 -15.12 -8.20
N ILE A 494 20.79 -15.89 -8.18
CA ILE A 494 21.08 -16.88 -7.15
C ILE A 494 22.34 -16.47 -6.38
N ARG A 495 22.19 -16.20 -5.09
CA ARG A 495 23.31 -15.92 -4.17
C ARG A 495 23.58 -17.15 -3.33
N VAL A 496 24.83 -17.58 -3.30
CA VAL A 496 25.31 -18.62 -2.39
C VAL A 496 26.14 -17.95 -1.30
N SER A 497 25.76 -18.09 -0.03
CA SER A 497 26.46 -17.47 1.10
C SER A 497 26.83 -18.51 2.16
N ASN A 498 28.04 -18.40 2.70
CA ASN A 498 28.50 -19.32 3.74
C ASN A 498 28.06 -18.81 5.12
N SER A 499 27.26 -19.61 5.84
CA SER A 499 26.70 -19.26 7.13
C SER A 499 27.70 -19.11 8.27
N PHE A 500 28.99 -19.39 8.05
CA PHE A 500 30.03 -19.41 9.10
C PHE A 500 31.22 -18.46 8.85
N LEU A 501 31.30 -17.82 7.68
CA LEU A 501 32.44 -16.94 7.35
C LEU A 501 32.23 -15.49 7.80
N GLU A 502 30.99 -15.08 8.02
CA GLU A 502 30.60 -13.69 8.27
C GLU A 502 29.78 -13.61 9.55
N SER A 503 29.79 -12.43 10.19
CA SER A 503 28.86 -12.17 11.28
C SER A 503 27.40 -12.13 10.78
N ASP A 504 26.44 -12.40 11.66
CA ASP A 504 25.01 -12.31 11.36
C ASP A 504 24.60 -10.95 10.76
N TYR A 505 25.29 -9.88 11.14
CA TYR A 505 25.03 -8.53 10.65
C TYR A 505 25.55 -8.34 9.22
N GLU A 506 26.79 -8.74 8.96
CA GLU A 506 27.40 -8.65 7.63
C GLU A 506 26.66 -9.51 6.61
N LEU A 507 26.30 -10.74 6.99
CA LEU A 507 25.59 -11.66 6.12
C LEU A 507 24.19 -11.13 5.75
N LEU A 508 23.48 -10.52 6.71
CA LEU A 508 22.20 -9.88 6.44
C LEU A 508 22.36 -8.68 5.49
N HIS A 509 23.36 -7.83 5.74
CA HIS A 509 23.64 -6.67 4.90
C HIS A 509 24.02 -7.08 3.47
N ASP A 510 24.80 -8.14 3.30
CA ASP A 510 25.12 -8.71 1.99
C ASP A 510 23.88 -9.23 1.26
N MET A 511 22.99 -9.95 1.96
CA MET A 511 21.71 -10.38 1.38
C MET A 511 20.83 -9.20 0.96
N GLN A 512 20.78 -8.14 1.76
CA GLN A 512 20.05 -6.92 1.41
C GLN A 512 20.68 -6.24 0.19
N ALA A 513 22.00 -6.07 0.15
CA ALA A 513 22.71 -5.51 -0.99
C ALA A 513 22.47 -6.32 -2.28
N PHE A 514 22.41 -7.65 -2.16
CA PHE A 514 22.10 -8.55 -3.27
C PHE A 514 20.67 -8.33 -3.81
N ILE A 515 19.68 -8.21 -2.93
CA ILE A 515 18.28 -7.95 -3.30
C ILE A 515 18.13 -6.53 -3.89
N GLU A 516 18.81 -5.55 -3.32
CA GLU A 516 18.68 -4.12 -3.65
C GLU A 516 19.54 -3.67 -4.84
N ARG A 517 20.35 -4.56 -5.43
CA ARG A 517 21.31 -4.21 -6.50
C ARG A 517 20.68 -3.57 -7.74
N ASN A 518 19.41 -3.87 -8.00
CA ASN A 518 18.63 -3.36 -9.14
C ASN A 518 17.63 -2.27 -8.71
N GLY A 519 17.80 -1.72 -7.50
CA GLY A 519 16.87 -0.80 -6.86
C GLY A 519 16.33 -1.37 -5.55
N LYS A 520 16.03 -0.49 -4.60
CA LYS A 520 15.40 -0.90 -3.34
C LYS A 520 13.97 -1.35 -3.58
N PRO A 521 13.48 -2.40 -2.90
CA PRO A 521 12.07 -2.71 -2.83
C PRO A 521 11.30 -1.47 -2.36
N CYS A 522 10.45 -0.91 -3.22
CA CYS A 522 9.80 0.38 -2.99
C CYS A 522 8.77 0.36 -1.83
N CYS A 523 8.55 -0.79 -1.18
CA CYS A 523 7.71 -0.94 0.02
C CYS A 523 8.11 0.00 1.16
N LEU A 524 9.43 0.26 1.32
CA LEU A 524 9.97 1.06 2.42
C LEU A 524 9.50 2.53 2.38
N ASN A 525 9.24 3.07 1.19
CA ASN A 525 8.82 4.47 1.03
C ASN A 525 7.37 4.72 1.48
N LEU A 526 6.60 3.66 1.73
CA LEU A 526 5.21 3.79 2.20
C LEU A 526 5.13 3.91 3.71
N ILE A 527 6.15 3.47 4.46
CA ILE A 527 6.15 3.51 5.92
C ILE A 527 6.35 4.95 6.39
N THR A 528 5.38 5.48 7.13
CA THR A 528 5.42 6.85 7.63
C THR A 528 6.04 6.90 9.02
N GLU A 529 6.43 8.11 9.46
CA GLU A 529 6.86 8.34 10.84
C GLU A 529 5.76 8.00 11.86
N ARG A 530 4.49 8.21 11.51
CA ARG A 530 3.32 7.86 12.34
C ARG A 530 3.27 6.35 12.58
N ASP A 531 3.51 5.54 11.55
CA ASP A 531 3.54 4.07 11.67
C ASP A 531 4.68 3.62 12.58
N ASN A 532 5.88 4.16 12.38
CA ASN A 532 7.04 3.84 13.20
C ASN A 532 6.85 4.24 14.67
N ALA A 533 6.25 5.40 14.93
CA ALA A 533 5.92 5.84 16.28
C ALA A 533 4.88 4.91 16.95
N PHE A 534 3.88 4.46 16.19
CA PHE A 534 2.88 3.50 16.66
C PHE A 534 3.52 2.17 17.06
N LEU A 535 4.36 1.59 16.19
CA LEU A 535 5.06 0.33 16.48
C LEU A 535 5.97 0.45 17.71
N LYS A 536 6.75 1.53 17.82
CA LYS A 536 7.59 1.79 19.01
C LYS A 536 6.79 1.92 20.30
N ASN A 537 5.58 2.48 20.23
CA ASN A 537 4.71 2.60 21.40
C ASN A 537 4.16 1.24 21.83
N LEU A 538 3.82 0.36 20.89
CA LEU A 538 3.42 -1.02 21.19
C LEU A 538 4.56 -1.81 21.84
N GLU A 539 5.78 -1.70 21.31
CA GLU A 539 6.96 -2.34 21.90
C GLU A 539 7.19 -1.88 23.35
N LYS A 540 7.09 -0.57 23.61
CA LYS A 540 7.18 -0.02 24.98
C LYS A 540 6.06 -0.52 25.90
N GLN A 541 4.86 -0.73 25.38
CA GLN A 541 3.75 -1.27 26.16
C GLN A 541 3.95 -2.74 26.50
N ALA A 542 4.44 -3.54 25.55
CA ALA A 542 4.79 -4.94 25.78
C ALA A 542 5.90 -5.08 26.84
N GLN A 543 6.97 -4.27 26.74
CA GLN A 543 8.06 -4.26 27.71
C GLN A 543 7.62 -3.87 29.13
N LYS A 544 6.62 -2.98 29.27
CA LYS A 544 6.06 -2.60 30.58
C LYS A 544 5.18 -3.68 31.21
N GLN A 545 4.62 -4.58 30.42
CA GLN A 545 3.78 -5.69 30.93
C GLN A 545 4.60 -6.90 31.37
N GLU A 546 5.90 -6.95 31.02
CA GLU A 546 6.80 -8.05 31.36
C GLU A 546 7.61 -7.83 32.66
N GLU A 547 7.44 -6.70 33.38
CA GLU A 547 8.08 -6.53 34.71
C GLU A 547 7.35 -7.36 35.79
N PRO A 548 8.04 -8.21 36.57
CA PRO A 548 7.41 -9.05 37.58
C PRO A 548 6.91 -8.23 38.78
N HIS A 549 5.64 -8.41 39.13
CA HIS A 549 5.07 -7.90 40.37
C HIS A 549 5.45 -8.89 41.50
N ASP A 550 6.49 -8.59 42.27
CA ASP A 550 6.86 -9.36 43.47
C ASP A 550 5.74 -9.21 44.53
N GLY A 551 5.03 -10.30 44.79
CA GLY A 551 4.08 -10.42 45.89
C GLY A 551 4.69 -11.20 47.05
N ALA A 552 4.94 -10.53 48.17
CA ALA A 552 5.12 -11.19 49.46
C ALA A 552 3.82 -11.03 50.26
N GLY A 553 3.15 -12.14 50.54
CA GLY A 553 1.98 -12.18 51.41
C GLY A 553 2.35 -12.44 52.86
N GLU A 554 1.45 -12.08 53.78
CA GLU A 554 1.23 -12.80 55.03
C GLU A 554 -0.11 -12.39 55.65
N GLN A 555 -0.86 -13.39 56.15
CA GLN A 555 -2.09 -13.25 56.94
C GLN A 555 -1.77 -13.49 58.42
N LYS A 556 -2.38 -12.73 59.34
CA LYS A 556 -3.16 -13.24 60.50
C LYS A 556 -3.78 -12.13 61.36
N GLU A 557 -4.94 -12.48 61.91
CA GLU A 557 -5.91 -11.69 62.68
C GLU A 557 -5.55 -11.54 64.19
N HIS A 558 -5.90 -10.37 64.77
CA HIS A 558 -6.61 -10.04 66.05
C HIS A 558 -6.44 -10.92 67.31
N GLU A 559 -6.41 -10.47 68.57
CA GLU A 559 -6.80 -9.20 69.25
C GLU A 559 -6.34 -9.26 70.74
N GLY A 560 -6.30 -8.13 71.45
CA GLY A 560 -6.13 -8.09 72.90
C GLY A 560 -6.04 -6.69 73.52
N GLU A 561 -7.09 -5.89 73.35
CA GLU A 561 -7.37 -4.55 73.89
C GLU A 561 -7.31 -4.53 75.44
N GLU A 562 -6.73 -3.53 76.10
CA GLU A 562 -7.47 -2.38 76.65
C GLU A 562 -6.50 -1.22 77.03
N ASP A 563 -5.68 -0.78 76.08
CA ASP A 563 -5.10 0.58 76.05
C ASP A 563 -5.24 1.24 74.66
N GLU A 564 -6.05 0.60 73.79
CA GLU A 564 -6.09 0.82 72.34
C GLU A 564 -7.00 1.99 71.94
N LEU A 565 -8.13 2.24 72.59
CA LEU A 565 -9.09 3.26 72.12
C LEU A 565 -8.54 4.71 72.18
N ALA A 566 -7.65 5.01 73.13
CA ALA A 566 -7.02 6.33 73.26
C ALA A 566 -5.74 6.47 72.42
N ALA A 567 -5.16 5.35 71.98
CA ALA A 567 -4.05 5.30 71.04
C ALA A 567 -4.58 5.40 69.60
N ILE A 568 -5.63 4.64 69.26
CA ILE A 568 -6.29 4.62 67.95
C ILE A 568 -6.83 6.00 67.57
N ILE A 569 -7.45 6.76 68.48
CA ILE A 569 -7.93 8.12 68.14
C ILE A 569 -6.76 9.07 67.85
N ARG A 570 -5.64 8.97 68.58
CA ARG A 570 -4.45 9.79 68.33
C ARG A 570 -3.73 9.37 67.05
N GLU A 571 -3.69 8.07 66.78
CA GLU A 571 -3.07 7.48 65.60
C GLU A 571 -3.90 7.76 64.33
N GLU A 572 -5.24 7.68 64.39
CA GLU A 572 -6.14 8.11 63.31
C GLU A 572 -6.02 9.62 63.04
N GLU A 573 -5.93 10.46 64.07
CA GLU A 573 -5.73 11.91 63.91
C GLU A 573 -4.34 12.27 63.33
N GLU A 574 -3.33 11.45 63.61
CA GLU A 574 -1.97 11.62 63.07
C GLU A 574 -1.87 11.05 61.65
N GLU A 575 -2.52 9.92 61.37
CA GLU A 575 -2.64 9.33 60.05
C GLU A 575 -3.48 10.20 59.12
N THR A 576 -4.60 10.76 59.57
CA THR A 576 -5.38 11.70 58.76
C THR A 576 -4.60 12.98 58.50
N ARG A 577 -3.82 13.48 59.46
CA ARG A 577 -2.87 14.58 59.23
C ARG A 577 -1.82 14.23 58.19
N LYS A 578 -1.15 13.08 58.32
CA LYS A 578 -0.15 12.58 57.36
C LYS A 578 -0.76 12.35 55.98
N ARG A 579 -2.00 11.85 55.90
CA ARG A 579 -2.72 11.61 54.64
C ARG A 579 -3.12 12.91 53.97
N VAL A 580 -3.55 13.93 54.73
CA VAL A 580 -3.85 15.27 54.22
C VAL A 580 -2.57 15.99 53.78
N GLU A 581 -1.48 15.88 54.54
CA GLU A 581 -0.17 16.43 54.15
C GLU A 581 0.38 15.73 52.91
N TRP A 582 0.28 14.40 52.83
CA TRP A 582 0.69 13.62 51.67
C TRP A 582 -0.17 13.94 50.45
N GLN A 583 -1.49 14.12 50.61
CA GLN A 583 -2.37 14.57 49.52
C GLN A 583 -2.03 15.98 49.06
N LYS A 584 -1.70 16.90 49.97
CA LYS A 584 -1.23 18.25 49.62
C LYS A 584 0.12 18.21 48.91
N PHE A 585 1.07 17.43 49.41
CA PHE A 585 2.39 17.23 48.81
C PHE A 585 2.27 16.64 47.40
N LYS A 586 1.47 15.58 47.25
CA LYS A 586 1.19 14.94 45.96
C LYS A 586 0.46 15.87 45.00
N ALA A 587 -0.52 16.66 45.46
CA ALA A 587 -1.20 17.63 44.61
C ALA A 587 -0.27 18.75 44.13
N VAL A 588 0.68 19.18 44.97
CA VAL A 588 1.71 20.15 44.58
C VAL A 588 2.67 19.52 43.56
N GLN A 589 3.10 18.28 43.78
CA GLN A 589 3.99 17.56 42.86
C GLN A 589 3.30 17.28 41.50
N ASP A 590 2.05 16.82 41.52
CA ASP A 590 1.23 16.59 40.31
C ASP A 590 0.97 17.90 39.56
N ALA A 591 0.81 19.02 40.27
CA ALA A 591 0.65 20.34 39.66
C ALA A 591 1.96 20.84 39.01
N GLU A 592 3.10 20.67 39.68
CA GLU A 592 4.42 21.00 39.12
C GLU A 592 4.76 20.12 37.90
N ASP A 593 4.43 18.83 37.94
CA ASP A 593 4.65 17.91 36.83
C ASP A 593 3.68 18.18 35.66
N ALA A 594 2.44 18.58 35.94
CA ALA A 594 1.50 19.04 34.92
C ALA A 594 1.95 20.37 34.26
N GLU A 595 2.54 21.28 35.03
CA GLU A 595 3.09 22.54 34.52
C GLU A 595 4.34 22.30 33.67
N LYS A 596 5.26 21.43 34.11
CA LYS A 596 6.41 20.98 33.31
C LYS A 596 5.98 20.26 32.03
N LYS A 597 4.92 19.44 32.10
CA LYS A 597 4.38 18.75 30.93
C LYS A 597 3.79 19.75 29.92
N LYS A 598 3.00 20.73 30.38
CA LYS A 598 2.49 21.81 29.52
C LYS A 598 3.62 22.65 28.92
N ALA A 599 4.67 22.95 29.69
CA ALA A 599 5.84 23.68 29.20
C ALA A 599 6.59 22.88 28.12
N ASN A 600 6.79 21.58 28.33
CA ASN A 600 7.40 20.69 27.34
C ASN A 600 6.52 20.53 26.08
N GLU A 601 5.20 20.42 26.23
CA GLU A 601 4.26 20.36 25.10
C GLU A 601 4.25 21.66 24.28
N ILE A 602 4.32 22.82 24.93
CA ILE A 602 4.44 24.12 24.26
C ILE A 602 5.79 24.21 23.54
N GLN A 603 6.87 23.75 24.17
CA GLN A 603 8.21 23.74 23.58
C GLN A 603 8.32 22.74 22.41
N GLU A 604 7.70 21.57 22.51
CA GLU A 604 7.61 20.60 21.42
C GLU A 604 6.72 21.10 20.28
N MET A 605 5.58 21.75 20.57
CA MET A 605 4.77 22.39 19.53
C MET A 605 5.55 23.49 18.82
N ALA A 606 6.27 24.35 19.55
CA ALA A 606 7.12 25.38 18.94
C ALA A 606 8.24 24.76 18.09
N LYS A 607 8.83 23.65 18.54
CA LYS A 607 9.84 22.90 17.79
C LYS A 607 9.25 22.22 16.55
N GLN A 608 8.05 21.65 16.63
CA GLN A 608 7.34 21.05 15.50
C GLN A 608 6.87 22.11 14.49
N GLU A 609 6.44 23.28 14.94
CA GLU A 609 6.11 24.41 14.09
C GLU A 609 7.35 24.89 13.34
N LEU A 610 8.49 25.02 14.04
CA LEU A 610 9.78 25.37 13.44
C LEU A 610 10.27 24.32 12.45
N ILE A 611 10.12 23.03 12.75
CA ILE A 611 10.47 21.94 11.83
C ILE A 611 9.54 21.96 10.62
N LYS A 612 8.21 22.14 10.80
CA LYS A 612 7.26 22.27 9.68
C LYS A 612 7.57 23.48 8.80
N GLN A 613 8.01 24.58 9.40
CA GLN A 613 8.41 25.78 8.68
C GLN A 613 9.71 25.53 7.92
N GLN A 614 10.72 24.91 8.56
CA GLN A 614 11.96 24.49 7.92
C GLN A 614 11.72 23.45 6.82
N GLU A 615 10.79 22.52 6.98
CA GLU A 615 10.41 21.51 5.98
C GLU A 615 9.65 22.15 4.82
N ARG A 616 8.74 23.11 5.08
CA ARG A 616 8.10 23.90 4.02
C ARG A 616 9.13 24.71 3.25
N ASP A 617 10.06 25.36 3.94
CA ASP A 617 11.14 26.12 3.32
C ASP A 617 12.11 25.20 2.55
N LEU A 618 12.39 23.99 3.07
CA LEU A 618 13.19 22.96 2.39
C LEU A 618 12.46 22.37 1.19
N LEU A 619 11.14 22.19 1.24
CA LEU A 619 10.31 21.70 0.14
C LEU A 619 10.15 22.77 -0.95
N ASP A 620 10.02 24.05 -0.58
CA ASP A 620 10.10 25.16 -1.51
C ASP A 620 11.51 25.24 -2.12
N THR A 621 12.57 25.10 -1.32
CA THR A 621 13.98 25.11 -1.80
C THR A 621 14.31 23.88 -2.67
N ARG A 622 13.69 22.71 -2.42
CA ARG A 622 13.88 21.46 -3.18
C ARG A 622 12.95 21.33 -4.39
N SER A 623 11.82 22.04 -4.43
CA SER A 623 10.98 22.17 -5.62
C SER A 623 11.47 23.30 -6.55
N GLN A 624 12.29 24.22 -6.01
CA GLN A 624 12.96 25.29 -6.76
C GLN A 624 13.99 24.85 -7.82
N PRO A 625 14.79 23.76 -7.73
CA PRO A 625 15.85 23.52 -8.71
C PRO A 625 15.31 23.28 -10.12
N ILE A 626 14.17 22.59 -10.26
CA ILE A 626 13.54 22.36 -11.57
C ILE A 626 12.71 23.58 -11.98
N ARG A 627 11.91 24.16 -11.08
CA ARG A 627 11.06 25.31 -11.42
C ARG A 627 11.90 26.55 -11.77
N GLN A 628 12.92 26.86 -10.99
CA GLN A 628 13.86 27.95 -11.24
C GLN A 628 14.70 27.66 -12.49
N TYR A 629 15.21 26.43 -12.67
CA TYR A 629 15.92 26.07 -13.90
C TYR A 629 15.03 26.23 -15.14
N LEU A 630 13.77 25.81 -15.08
CA LEU A 630 12.81 26.00 -16.16
C LEU A 630 12.50 27.48 -16.37
N MET A 631 12.29 28.26 -15.30
CA MET A 631 12.01 29.70 -15.39
C MET A 631 13.22 30.51 -15.89
N ASP A 632 14.44 30.10 -15.57
CA ASP A 632 15.66 30.82 -15.95
C ASP A 632 16.17 30.38 -17.33
N ASN A 633 16.04 29.10 -17.68
CA ASN A 633 16.67 28.53 -18.88
C ASN A 633 15.68 28.17 -19.99
N LEU A 634 14.43 27.82 -19.69
CA LEU A 634 13.49 27.29 -20.69
C LEU A 634 12.35 28.27 -21.03
N VAL A 635 11.68 28.82 -20.02
CA VAL A 635 10.51 29.70 -20.17
C VAL A 635 10.81 30.96 -20.98
N PRO A 636 11.92 31.70 -20.80
CA PRO A 636 12.15 32.93 -21.56
C PRO A 636 12.28 32.65 -23.07
N HIS A 637 12.95 31.55 -23.43
CA HIS A 637 13.18 31.14 -24.81
C HIS A 637 11.89 30.58 -25.44
N LEU A 638 11.12 29.80 -24.68
CA LEU A 638 9.83 29.28 -25.12
C LEU A 638 8.81 30.41 -25.32
N THR A 639 8.73 31.36 -24.40
CA THR A 639 7.86 32.54 -24.53
C THR A 639 8.26 33.36 -25.76
N GLN A 640 9.55 33.53 -26.03
CA GLN A 640 10.01 34.24 -27.21
C GLN A 640 9.66 33.51 -28.51
N GLY A 641 9.79 32.18 -28.54
CA GLY A 641 9.38 31.35 -29.67
C GLY A 641 7.87 31.40 -29.91
N LEU A 642 7.06 31.36 -28.86
CA LEU A 642 5.59 31.50 -28.95
C LEU A 642 5.17 32.90 -29.43
N ILE A 643 5.87 33.95 -29.01
CA ILE A 643 5.62 35.31 -29.53
C ILE A 643 5.97 35.40 -31.02
N ASP A 644 7.08 34.78 -31.46
CA ASP A 644 7.47 34.76 -32.87
C ASP A 644 6.48 33.95 -33.73
N LEU A 645 5.99 32.85 -33.18
CA LEU A 645 4.95 32.02 -33.78
C LEU A 645 3.64 32.81 -34.01
N CYS A 646 3.19 33.55 -33.00
CA CYS A 646 2.01 34.40 -33.09
C CYS A 646 2.18 35.55 -34.09
N LYS A 647 3.41 35.98 -34.38
CA LYS A 647 3.70 37.04 -35.37
C LYS A 647 3.78 36.51 -36.80
N LYS A 648 4.37 35.33 -37.00
CA LYS A 648 4.63 34.78 -38.34
C LYS A 648 3.54 33.87 -38.87
N VAL A 649 2.74 33.28 -37.96
CA VAL A 649 1.63 32.34 -38.26
C VAL A 649 2.01 31.34 -39.37
N PRO A 650 3.05 30.51 -39.15
CA PRO A 650 3.49 29.52 -40.13
C PRO A 650 2.43 28.42 -40.32
N ALA A 651 2.49 27.74 -41.48
CA ALA A 651 1.55 26.68 -41.84
C ALA A 651 1.61 25.48 -40.88
N ASP A 652 2.80 25.15 -40.37
CA ASP A 652 2.99 24.21 -39.27
C ASP A 652 3.57 24.93 -38.04
N PRO A 653 2.73 25.20 -37.01
CA PRO A 653 3.17 25.90 -35.83
C PRO A 653 4.06 25.07 -34.90
N VAL A 654 4.01 23.74 -34.98
CA VAL A 654 4.78 22.87 -34.09
C VAL A 654 6.21 22.75 -34.59
N ASP A 655 6.39 22.48 -35.88
CA ASP A 655 7.71 22.37 -36.50
C ASP A 655 8.47 23.71 -36.46
N ALA A 656 7.79 24.82 -36.74
CA ALA A 656 8.40 26.14 -36.67
C ALA A 656 8.87 26.53 -35.26
N LEU A 657 8.16 26.07 -34.21
CA LEU A 657 8.59 26.28 -32.83
C LEU A 657 9.76 25.36 -32.45
N ALA A 658 9.75 24.11 -32.92
CA ALA A 658 10.83 23.16 -32.70
C ALA A 658 12.14 23.65 -33.32
N ASP A 659 12.11 24.08 -34.59
CA ASP A 659 13.26 24.64 -35.30
C ASP A 659 13.81 25.90 -34.60
N PHE A 660 12.91 26.77 -34.11
CA PHE A 660 13.30 27.96 -33.36
C PHE A 660 14.04 27.61 -32.06
N LEU A 661 13.53 26.63 -31.31
CA LEU A 661 14.14 26.21 -30.04
C LEU A 661 15.49 25.50 -30.25
N ILE A 662 15.61 24.67 -31.30
CA ILE A 662 16.86 24.01 -31.69
C ILE A 662 17.92 25.07 -32.06
N ALA A 663 17.57 26.02 -32.94
CA ALA A 663 18.48 27.09 -33.33
C ALA A 663 18.92 27.97 -32.14
N LYS A 664 18.04 28.17 -31.15
CA LYS A 664 18.37 28.89 -29.92
C LYS A 664 19.27 28.09 -28.99
N ALA A 665 19.07 26.78 -28.88
CA ALA A 665 19.94 25.90 -28.11
C ALA A 665 21.38 25.93 -28.66
N ASP A 666 21.55 25.84 -29.98
CA ASP A 666 22.85 25.92 -30.64
C ASP A 666 23.57 27.25 -30.37
N GLN A 667 22.84 28.37 -30.39
CA GLN A 667 23.39 29.69 -30.05
C GLN A 667 23.89 29.77 -28.60
N ILE A 668 23.15 29.17 -27.67
CA ILE A 668 23.50 29.14 -26.24
C ILE A 668 24.76 28.28 -26.03
N ASP A 669 24.83 27.12 -26.68
CA ASP A 669 25.98 26.22 -26.55
C ASP A 669 27.25 26.80 -27.16
N GLN A 670 27.16 27.44 -28.32
CA GLN A 670 28.28 28.17 -28.91
C GLN A 670 28.80 29.28 -27.99
N LYS A 671 27.90 30.00 -27.29
CA LYS A 671 28.29 31.03 -26.33
C LYS A 671 29.04 30.43 -25.13
N LYS A 672 28.53 29.34 -24.57
CA LYS A 672 29.16 28.63 -23.44
C LYS A 672 30.55 28.08 -23.79
N ILE A 673 30.73 27.60 -25.02
CA ILE A 673 32.04 27.13 -25.52
C ILE A 673 33.04 28.29 -25.53
N ARG A 674 32.67 29.44 -26.11
CA ARG A 674 33.54 30.63 -26.15
C ARG A 674 33.89 31.14 -24.74
N ASP A 675 32.94 31.16 -23.82
CA ASP A 675 33.16 31.60 -22.44
C ASP A 675 34.13 30.65 -21.69
N ARG A 676 34.03 29.34 -21.93
CA ARG A 676 34.98 28.34 -21.38
C ARG A 676 36.38 28.52 -21.97
N GLU A 677 36.49 28.70 -23.29
CA GLU A 677 37.77 28.95 -23.95
C GLU A 677 38.45 30.23 -23.43
N ALA A 678 37.67 31.31 -23.24
CA ALA A 678 38.16 32.56 -22.67
C ALA A 678 38.63 32.37 -21.20
N ALA A 679 37.89 31.61 -20.40
CA ALA A 679 38.26 31.33 -19.01
C ALA A 679 39.53 30.46 -18.90
N VAL A 680 39.69 29.48 -19.79
CA VAL A 680 40.90 28.65 -19.87
C VAL A 680 42.10 29.49 -20.31
N LYS A 681 41.92 30.36 -21.30
CA LYS A 681 42.96 31.29 -21.76
C LYS A 681 43.38 32.26 -20.64
N ALA A 682 42.44 32.84 -19.91
CA ALA A 682 42.72 33.71 -18.77
C ALA A 682 43.48 32.97 -17.65
N LYS A 683 43.15 31.70 -17.36
CA LYS A 683 43.89 30.87 -16.40
C LYS A 683 45.31 30.56 -16.88
N LEU A 684 45.50 30.30 -18.17
CA LEU A 684 46.82 30.07 -18.77
C LEU A 684 47.68 31.34 -18.71
N ASP A 685 47.12 32.50 -19.03
CA ASP A 685 47.81 33.78 -18.99
C ASP A 685 48.18 34.18 -17.55
N ALA A 686 47.29 33.96 -16.57
CA ALA A 686 47.58 34.15 -15.14
C ALA A 686 48.67 33.20 -14.63
N LYS A 687 48.78 31.98 -15.18
CA LYS A 687 49.83 31.02 -14.83
C LYS A 687 51.18 31.38 -15.47
N LYS A 688 51.17 32.02 -16.64
CA LYS A 688 52.36 32.60 -17.28
C LYS A 688 52.87 33.85 -16.58
N ALA A 689 51.98 34.69 -16.02
CA ALA A 689 52.37 35.87 -15.25
C ALA A 689 52.94 35.55 -13.84
N LYS A 690 52.77 34.31 -13.36
CA LYS A 690 53.33 33.81 -12.09
C LYS A 690 54.66 33.05 -12.24
N LYS A 691 55.10 32.82 -13.47
CA LYS A 691 56.43 32.28 -13.81
C LYS A 691 57.29 33.42 -14.32
#